data_AF-A0A822ICH8-F1
#
_entry.id   AF-A0A822ICH8-F1
#
_cell.length_a   1.000
_cell.length_b   1.000
_cell.length_c   1.000
_cell.angle_alpha   90.00
_cell.angle_beta   90.00
_cell.angle_gamma   90.00
#
_symmetry.space_group_name_H-M   'P 1'
#
loop_
_entity.id
_entity.type
_entity.pdbx_description
1 polymer ?
#
loop_
_entity_poly.entity_id
_entity_poly.type
_entity_poly.pdbx_seq_one_letter_code
_entity_poly.pdbx_strand_id
1 'polypeptide(L)'
;MEDLKTISRNHDIMKPKKIILIIIDTLRADHLGCYGYKRNTSPNIDDLAKKSFLFKHAFSPSSLTIPSICSILTSKYPGNHSIGFDPQGRLDSNIDITLASILSKNNYKTAAFVSSRELRKDTNLNAGFELYDDGTGFDKNGRRDCLKTNLQVIKWLEENYDQNFFLFVHYFDVHGPYVIQEPYKNEFVNDEFYGEPEYVQDTFDIDPAFDSIPGYQILNPMKNESTNLLDHEKDVRYYKAQYDGCIKNLDNNLGELIQKLKELGIYDDSLIIVTSDHGEAFGENNIFFYHGLTVTLDQTRVPLLLKPHIEKEIINKLVDIPVSTIDIMPTVLSLCDHNYSSIRIEGHSLTKILEDEEDPLLKDLTLVSENERQFALFHPGGLMELKKKDDPVSSYLPQMPALIDALNGKKFYWDSGNEYTLTIPFDQYQRYKIIADIINKYRQDEKIFKILDVGAGFEKTLKKFLPDDDIYFFDKDYPPELKTRAKFITGDITKVDLSDSYDFVISIDAYEHISPISREGFINKLINLSKIATIVAAPFDTPGVRENEIFANEAYKLSHGIEYKWLHEHIHNGLPSLPFTLELIENSGFDYTVIPNGYLPRWFEMISIYFLTESMPELSKSMEELYEFYNKNFYCYDNFNPAYRQVVVIGKVGRNPDFSNIYAKNPRLNSNFNIKYQDLQSFLKKTRELCSEYAYKELGEKREQVKKLTSILEFKDTKISELDIILNSKITELNNIKKSMQESIVWRMVMKYQHFMEILLPIGTKRRNFHDQGLQWIKKRLTM
;
A
#
# COMPACT_ATOMS: atom_id res chain seq x y z
N MET A 1 3.01 -22.63 35.16
CA MET A 1 2.66 -23.18 33.84
C MET A 1 2.16 -22.05 32.91
N GLU A 2 2.83 -21.63 31.84
CA GLU A 2 4.24 -21.88 31.48
C GLU A 2 4.82 -21.00 30.33
N ASP A 3 4.80 -19.66 30.51
CA ASP A 3 5.58 -18.61 29.80
C ASP A 3 5.50 -18.53 28.26
N LEU A 4 5.91 -17.37 27.74
CA LEU A 4 6.51 -17.30 26.42
C LEU A 4 7.93 -16.75 26.59
N LYS A 5 8.93 -17.60 26.36
CA LYS A 5 10.31 -17.14 26.14
C LYS A 5 10.26 -16.18 24.96
N THR A 6 10.88 -15.02 25.13
CA THR A 6 11.15 -14.08 24.06
C THR A 6 11.83 -14.85 22.92
N ILE A 7 11.10 -15.13 21.84
CA ILE A 7 11.71 -15.68 20.63
C ILE A 7 12.59 -14.56 20.10
N SER A 8 13.87 -14.87 19.91
CA SER A 8 14.82 -13.91 19.37
C SER A 8 14.30 -13.42 18.01
N ARG A 9 14.14 -12.11 17.89
CA ARG A 9 14.34 -11.44 16.59
C ARG A 9 15.81 -11.58 16.19
N ASN A 10 16.15 -11.13 14.99
CA ASN A 10 17.31 -11.54 14.19
C ASN A 10 17.00 -12.79 13.35
N HIS A 11 16.88 -12.58 12.04
CA HIS A 11 17.27 -13.59 11.07
C HIS A 11 18.78 -13.43 10.90
N ASP A 12 19.57 -14.43 11.26
CA ASP A 12 21.01 -14.40 11.03
C ASP A 12 21.26 -14.56 9.52
N ILE A 13 21.34 -13.43 8.80
CA ILE A 13 21.57 -13.44 7.36
C ILE A 13 23.01 -13.86 7.12
N MET A 14 23.19 -14.96 6.40
CA MET A 14 24.51 -15.48 6.11
C MET A 14 25.10 -14.79 4.90
N LYS A 15 26.41 -14.52 4.99
CA LYS A 15 27.21 -14.02 3.88
C LYS A 15 27.00 -14.85 2.61
N PRO A 16 26.43 -14.30 1.53
CA PRO A 16 26.02 -15.08 0.38
C PRO A 16 27.26 -15.54 -0.40
N LYS A 17 27.39 -16.84 -0.57
CA LYS A 17 28.43 -17.45 -1.40
C LYS A 17 28.10 -17.32 -2.88
N LYS A 18 26.82 -17.46 -3.22
CA LYS A 18 26.26 -17.29 -4.56
C LYS A 18 25.36 -16.05 -4.54
N ILE A 19 25.55 -15.16 -5.51
CA ILE A 19 24.78 -13.93 -5.67
C ILE A 19 24.24 -13.94 -7.11
N ILE A 20 22.92 -13.90 -7.27
CA ILE A 20 22.23 -14.00 -8.56
C ILE A 20 21.37 -12.74 -8.70
N LEU A 21 21.77 -11.83 -9.59
CA LEU A 21 21.00 -10.64 -9.94
C LEU A 21 20.29 -10.90 -11.27
N ILE A 22 18.98 -10.98 -11.23
CA ILE A 22 18.11 -11.16 -12.39
C ILE A 22 17.40 -9.84 -12.67
N ILE A 23 17.57 -9.33 -13.89
CA ILE A 23 16.87 -8.15 -14.37
C ILE A 23 16.01 -8.53 -15.57
N ILE A 24 14.75 -8.10 -15.55
CA ILE A 24 13.78 -8.33 -16.62
C ILE A 24 13.43 -6.96 -17.21
N ASP A 25 13.77 -6.76 -18.48
CA ASP A 25 13.65 -5.47 -19.16
C ASP A 25 12.17 -5.05 -19.34
N THR A 26 11.87 -3.77 -19.07
CA THR A 26 10.53 -3.13 -19.02
C THR A 26 9.47 -3.75 -18.10
N LEU A 27 9.83 -4.64 -17.17
CA LEU A 27 8.85 -5.31 -16.30
C LEU A 27 8.21 -4.38 -15.25
N ARG A 28 6.90 -4.16 -15.40
CA ARG A 28 6.05 -3.41 -14.48
C ARG A 28 5.70 -4.23 -13.24
N ALA A 29 5.72 -3.57 -12.08
CA ALA A 29 5.35 -4.20 -10.80
C ALA A 29 3.87 -4.61 -10.77
N ASP A 30 2.98 -3.77 -11.30
CA ASP A 30 1.53 -3.95 -11.27
C ASP A 30 1.00 -5.03 -12.23
N HIS A 31 1.87 -5.65 -13.04
CA HIS A 31 1.58 -6.82 -13.88
C HIS A 31 2.03 -8.17 -13.26
N LEU A 32 2.38 -8.18 -11.97
CA LEU A 32 2.75 -9.39 -11.22
C LEU A 32 1.72 -9.75 -10.12
N GLY A 33 1.41 -11.04 -9.99
CA GLY A 33 0.44 -11.56 -9.02
C GLY A 33 0.83 -11.28 -7.56
N CYS A 34 2.12 -11.38 -7.22
CA CYS A 34 2.64 -11.04 -5.89
C CYS A 34 2.46 -9.54 -5.52
N TYR A 35 2.39 -8.64 -6.49
CA TYR A 35 2.04 -7.23 -6.25
C TYR A 35 0.52 -7.00 -6.24
N GLY A 36 -0.27 -7.93 -6.79
CA GLY A 36 -1.73 -7.94 -6.72
C GLY A 36 -2.44 -8.18 -8.05
N TYR A 37 -1.70 -8.34 -9.15
CA TYR A 37 -2.28 -8.49 -10.47
C TYR A 37 -3.20 -9.70 -10.60
N LYS A 38 -4.17 -9.64 -11.52
CA LYS A 38 -5.28 -10.60 -11.59
C LYS A 38 -5.14 -11.68 -12.65
N ARG A 39 -4.39 -11.42 -13.72
CA ARG A 39 -4.00 -12.47 -14.66
C ARG A 39 -2.85 -13.29 -14.08
N ASN A 40 -2.80 -14.58 -14.42
CA ASN A 40 -1.81 -15.52 -13.93
C ASN A 40 -0.47 -15.38 -14.69
N THR A 41 0.08 -14.17 -14.76
CA THR A 41 1.30 -13.86 -15.51
C THR A 41 2.55 -14.42 -14.85
N SER A 42 2.64 -14.42 -13.51
CA SER A 42 3.91 -14.55 -12.80
C SER A 42 4.00 -15.65 -11.71
N PRO A 43 3.40 -16.85 -11.85
CA PRO A 43 3.32 -17.82 -10.76
C PRO A 43 4.68 -18.31 -10.18
N ASN A 44 5.77 -18.30 -10.94
CA ASN A 44 7.09 -18.71 -10.45
C ASN A 44 7.80 -17.56 -9.70
N ILE A 45 7.68 -16.33 -10.18
CA ILE A 45 8.08 -15.10 -9.47
C ILE A 45 7.27 -14.97 -8.18
N ASP A 46 5.98 -15.28 -8.22
CA ASP A 46 5.09 -15.26 -7.05
C ASP A 46 5.47 -16.36 -6.04
N ASP A 47 5.96 -17.52 -6.47
CA ASP A 47 6.52 -18.55 -5.57
C ASP A 47 7.84 -18.12 -4.94
N LEU A 48 8.73 -17.48 -5.72
CA LEU A 48 9.96 -16.88 -5.20
C LEU A 48 9.66 -15.76 -4.18
N ALA A 49 8.65 -14.94 -4.41
CA ALA A 49 8.23 -13.87 -3.51
C ALA A 49 7.87 -14.39 -2.11
N LYS A 50 7.26 -15.57 -1.99
CA LYS A 50 6.95 -16.21 -0.69
C LYS A 50 8.19 -16.49 0.16
N LYS A 51 9.37 -16.65 -0.45
CA LYS A 51 10.66 -16.86 0.22
C LYS A 51 11.57 -15.61 0.17
N SER A 52 11.03 -14.47 -0.21
CA SER A 52 11.76 -13.21 -0.39
C SER A 52 11.29 -12.12 0.58
N PHE A 53 12.09 -11.05 0.66
CA PHE A 53 11.58 -9.71 0.90
C PHE A 53 10.98 -9.17 -0.40
N LEU A 54 9.72 -8.73 -0.33
CA LEU A 54 8.92 -8.17 -1.41
C LEU A 54 8.77 -6.67 -1.17
N PHE A 55 9.42 -5.83 -1.98
CA PHE A 55 9.40 -4.37 -1.78
C PHE A 55 8.22 -3.75 -2.53
N LYS A 56 7.17 -3.34 -1.80
CA LYS A 56 5.90 -2.81 -2.36
C LYS A 56 6.13 -1.60 -3.29
N HIS A 57 7.16 -0.80 -2.98
CA HIS A 57 7.43 0.51 -3.58
C HIS A 57 8.92 0.64 -3.96
N ALA A 58 9.38 -0.17 -4.89
CA ALA A 58 10.72 -0.02 -5.48
C ALA A 58 10.69 0.86 -6.74
N PHE A 59 11.65 1.77 -6.86
CA PHE A 59 11.74 2.76 -7.94
C PHE A 59 13.05 2.69 -8.70
N SER A 60 12.95 2.58 -10.01
CA SER A 60 14.10 2.72 -10.91
C SER A 60 14.59 4.17 -10.95
N PRO A 61 15.91 4.41 -10.96
CA PRO A 61 16.48 5.74 -11.10
C PRO A 61 16.32 6.34 -12.52
N SER A 62 15.88 5.58 -13.53
CA SER A 62 15.68 6.08 -14.90
C SER A 62 14.66 5.25 -15.69
N SER A 63 13.87 5.90 -16.55
CA SER A 63 12.95 5.23 -17.48
C SER A 63 13.62 4.73 -18.77
N LEU A 64 14.91 4.36 -18.71
CA LEU A 64 15.74 3.98 -19.86
C LEU A 64 16.71 2.84 -19.46
N THR A 65 16.83 1.82 -20.32
CA THR A 65 17.57 0.57 -20.05
C THR A 65 19.02 0.82 -19.63
N ILE A 66 19.84 1.38 -20.53
CA ILE A 66 21.30 1.50 -20.29
C ILE A 66 21.60 2.39 -19.07
N PRO A 67 20.96 3.57 -18.88
CA PRO A 67 21.11 4.36 -17.66
C PRO A 67 20.67 3.62 -16.39
N SER A 68 19.54 2.88 -16.40
CA SER A 68 19.08 2.14 -15.22
C SER A 68 19.99 0.98 -14.86
N ILE A 69 20.36 0.13 -15.83
CA ILE A 69 21.30 -0.98 -15.63
C ILE A 69 22.65 -0.47 -15.11
N CYS A 70 23.16 0.63 -15.67
CA CYS A 70 24.36 1.31 -15.20
C CYS A 70 24.22 1.81 -13.76
N SER A 71 23.09 2.45 -13.43
CA SER A 71 22.77 2.93 -12.08
C SER A 71 22.72 1.79 -11.05
N ILE A 72 22.10 0.66 -11.40
CA ILE A 72 22.04 -0.56 -10.56
C ILE A 72 23.44 -1.15 -10.33
N LEU A 73 24.25 -1.24 -11.39
CA LEU A 73 25.58 -1.83 -11.33
C LEU A 73 26.64 -0.91 -10.67
N THR A 74 26.38 0.39 -10.52
CA THR A 74 27.32 1.37 -9.95
C THR A 74 26.86 2.03 -8.65
N SER A 75 25.57 1.89 -8.28
CA SER A 75 24.90 2.60 -7.20
C SER A 75 25.04 4.13 -7.33
N LYS A 76 24.75 4.67 -8.52
CA LYS A 76 24.76 6.12 -8.80
C LYS A 76 23.50 6.50 -9.56
N TYR A 77 23.05 7.74 -9.43
CA TYR A 77 22.01 8.27 -10.31
C TYR A 77 22.57 8.56 -11.72
N PRO A 78 21.75 8.54 -12.78
CA PRO A 78 22.19 8.73 -14.16
C PRO A 78 23.09 9.94 -14.40
N GLY A 79 22.77 11.09 -13.80
CA GLY A 79 23.56 12.33 -13.89
C GLY A 79 24.95 12.27 -13.22
N ASN A 80 25.26 11.20 -12.48
CA ASN A 80 26.51 11.02 -11.74
C ASN A 80 27.40 9.88 -12.26
N HIS A 81 26.96 9.13 -13.27
CA HIS A 81 27.74 8.06 -13.92
C HIS A 81 28.01 8.37 -15.41
N SER A 82 29.11 7.85 -15.95
CA SER A 82 29.69 8.24 -17.26
C SER A 82 28.79 8.02 -18.49
N ILE A 83 27.81 7.11 -18.42
CA ILE A 83 26.84 6.89 -19.51
C ILE A 83 25.83 8.05 -19.62
N GLY A 84 25.56 8.78 -18.53
CA GLY A 84 24.51 9.80 -18.49
C GLY A 84 23.15 9.23 -18.95
N PHE A 85 22.63 9.80 -20.03
CA PHE A 85 21.42 9.35 -20.73
C PHE A 85 21.69 8.93 -22.18
N ASP A 86 22.96 8.84 -22.61
CA ASP A 86 23.31 8.57 -24.01
C ASP A 86 22.95 7.11 -24.38
N PRO A 87 22.07 6.86 -25.39
CA PRO A 87 21.74 5.51 -25.84
C PRO A 87 22.89 4.79 -26.55
N GLN A 88 24.01 5.48 -26.82
CA GLN A 88 25.29 4.91 -27.28
C GLN A 88 26.41 5.08 -26.24
N GLY A 89 26.05 5.51 -25.03
CA GLY A 89 26.96 5.80 -23.93
C GLY A 89 27.75 4.56 -23.50
N ARG A 90 28.97 4.79 -23.01
CA ARG A 90 29.89 3.72 -22.61
C ARG A 90 30.44 3.98 -21.23
N LEU A 91 30.47 2.94 -20.40
CA LEU A 91 30.98 3.02 -19.04
C LEU A 91 32.49 3.32 -19.03
N ASP A 92 32.89 4.43 -18.41
CA ASP A 92 34.29 4.66 -18.03
C ASP A 92 34.59 3.95 -16.72
N SER A 93 35.13 2.74 -16.82
CA SER A 93 35.51 1.89 -15.69
C SER A 93 36.68 2.44 -14.85
N ASN A 94 37.26 3.60 -15.21
CA ASN A 94 38.19 4.35 -14.36
C ASN A 94 37.45 5.26 -13.35
N ILE A 95 36.19 5.62 -13.63
CA ILE A 95 35.34 6.54 -12.84
C ILE A 95 34.19 5.78 -12.16
N ASP A 96 33.65 4.78 -12.86
CA ASP A 96 32.51 3.96 -12.43
C ASP A 96 32.96 2.55 -12.07
N ILE A 97 33.10 2.32 -10.76
CA ILE A 97 33.42 1.01 -10.19
C ILE A 97 32.12 0.21 -10.07
N THR A 98 31.98 -0.85 -10.86
CA THR A 98 30.80 -1.71 -10.81
C THR A 98 30.81 -2.69 -9.63
N LEU A 99 29.63 -3.15 -9.21
CA LEU A 99 29.44 -4.27 -8.28
C LEU A 99 30.26 -5.51 -8.69
N ALA A 100 30.23 -5.86 -9.98
CA ALA A 100 31.04 -6.95 -10.54
C ALA A 100 32.55 -6.70 -10.34
N SER A 101 33.02 -5.47 -10.59
CA SER A 101 34.42 -5.08 -10.42
C SER A 101 34.90 -5.13 -8.96
N ILE A 102 34.00 -5.09 -7.99
CA ILE A 102 34.29 -5.27 -6.57
C ILE A 102 34.29 -6.76 -6.22
N LEU A 103 33.25 -7.51 -6.62
CA LEU A 103 33.09 -8.92 -6.27
C LEU A 103 34.18 -9.81 -6.90
N SER A 104 34.58 -9.56 -8.15
CA SER A 104 35.72 -10.25 -8.79
C SER A 104 37.04 -10.06 -8.01
N LYS A 105 37.27 -8.85 -7.47
CA LYS A 105 38.44 -8.56 -6.61
C LYS A 105 38.35 -9.18 -5.20
N ASN A 106 37.24 -9.82 -4.86
CA ASN A 106 36.94 -10.37 -3.54
C ASN A 106 36.61 -11.88 -3.57
N ASN A 107 37.17 -12.62 -4.53
CA ASN A 107 37.06 -14.09 -4.66
C ASN A 107 35.64 -14.61 -5.02
N TYR A 108 34.84 -13.81 -5.72
CA TYR A 108 33.66 -14.31 -6.45
C TYR A 108 34.00 -14.41 -7.93
N LYS A 109 33.77 -15.56 -8.57
CA LYS A 109 33.75 -15.61 -10.05
C LYS A 109 32.61 -14.73 -10.56
N THR A 110 32.84 -13.96 -11.61
CA THR A 110 31.83 -13.03 -12.14
C THR A 110 31.37 -13.41 -13.55
N ALA A 111 30.08 -13.69 -13.71
CA ALA A 111 29.47 -14.03 -15.00
C ALA A 111 28.24 -13.17 -15.30
N ALA A 112 28.08 -12.80 -16.57
CA ALA A 112 26.91 -12.10 -17.09
C ALA A 112 26.36 -12.80 -18.34
N PHE A 113 25.03 -12.85 -18.47
CA PHE A 113 24.32 -13.37 -19.63
C PHE A 113 23.26 -12.35 -20.04
N VAL A 114 23.42 -11.75 -21.23
CA VAL A 114 22.60 -10.61 -21.67
C VAL A 114 21.75 -10.92 -22.89
N SER A 115 20.53 -10.38 -22.90
CA SER A 115 19.49 -10.70 -23.89
C SER A 115 19.15 -9.57 -24.87
N SER A 116 19.67 -8.36 -24.66
CA SER A 116 19.51 -7.19 -25.55
C SER A 116 20.80 -6.85 -26.30
N ARG A 117 20.71 -6.02 -27.34
CA ARG A 117 21.87 -5.46 -28.05
C ARG A 117 22.47 -4.29 -27.26
N GLU A 118 21.62 -3.61 -26.53
CA GLU A 118 21.82 -2.41 -25.73
C GLU A 118 22.72 -2.68 -24.51
N LEU A 119 22.90 -3.94 -24.11
CA LEU A 119 23.82 -4.37 -23.05
C LEU A 119 25.01 -5.18 -23.57
N ARG A 120 25.37 -5.07 -24.85
CA ARG A 120 26.58 -5.72 -25.41
C ARG A 120 27.86 -5.08 -24.88
N LYS A 121 28.97 -5.83 -24.94
CA LYS A 121 30.26 -5.43 -24.33
C LYS A 121 30.87 -4.14 -24.89
N ASP A 122 30.42 -3.64 -26.03
CA ASP A 122 30.85 -2.35 -26.58
C ASP A 122 30.27 -1.13 -25.83
N THR A 123 29.33 -1.33 -24.89
CA THR A 123 28.93 -0.35 -23.86
C THR A 123 29.88 -0.30 -22.65
N ASN A 124 30.90 -1.18 -22.59
CA ASN A 124 31.77 -1.42 -21.43
C ASN A 124 31.05 -1.92 -20.15
N LEU A 125 29.74 -2.23 -20.16
CA LEU A 125 29.02 -2.78 -19.00
C LEU A 125 29.52 -4.18 -18.58
N ASN A 126 30.39 -4.81 -19.39
CA ASN A 126 31.16 -6.00 -19.01
C ASN A 126 32.29 -5.73 -18.00
N ALA A 127 32.49 -4.48 -17.56
CA ALA A 127 33.49 -4.13 -16.56
C ALA A 127 33.33 -4.93 -15.26
N GLY A 128 34.32 -5.79 -14.97
CA GLY A 128 34.36 -6.62 -13.76
C GLY A 128 33.80 -8.03 -13.92
N PHE A 129 33.32 -8.42 -15.09
CA PHE A 129 32.89 -9.78 -15.39
C PHE A 129 34.01 -10.61 -16.05
N GLU A 130 34.30 -11.80 -15.50
CA GLU A 130 35.21 -12.80 -16.07
C GLU A 130 34.61 -13.46 -17.31
N LEU A 131 33.30 -13.74 -17.28
CA LEU A 131 32.50 -14.20 -18.40
C LEU A 131 31.42 -13.17 -18.73
N TYR A 132 31.32 -12.75 -20.00
CA TYR A 132 30.25 -11.91 -20.49
C TYR A 132 29.66 -12.52 -21.77
N ASP A 133 28.56 -13.26 -21.64
CA ASP A 133 27.88 -13.88 -22.77
C ASP A 133 26.89 -12.91 -23.43
N ASP A 134 27.43 -12.12 -24.34
CA ASP A 134 26.71 -11.39 -25.38
C ASP A 134 26.80 -12.11 -26.74
N GLY A 135 26.90 -13.45 -26.71
CA GLY A 135 27.32 -14.30 -27.82
C GLY A 135 26.23 -14.71 -28.82
N THR A 136 25.91 -16.01 -28.86
CA THR A 136 25.05 -16.59 -29.91
C THR A 136 23.57 -16.61 -29.51
N GLY A 137 22.70 -16.67 -30.52
CA GLY A 137 21.26 -16.85 -30.32
C GLY A 137 20.40 -15.61 -30.59
N PHE A 138 21.02 -14.43 -30.70
CA PHE A 138 20.33 -13.20 -31.09
C PHE A 138 19.66 -13.30 -32.46
N ASP A 139 18.51 -12.65 -32.60
CA ASP A 139 17.81 -12.44 -33.85
C ASP A 139 18.40 -11.27 -34.67
N LYS A 140 17.78 -11.00 -35.83
CA LYS A 140 18.13 -9.89 -36.73
C LYS A 140 17.96 -8.49 -36.11
N ASN A 141 17.17 -8.35 -35.05
CA ASN A 141 16.88 -7.08 -34.38
C ASN A 141 17.85 -6.83 -33.22
N GLY A 142 18.60 -7.86 -32.79
CA GLY A 142 19.48 -7.80 -31.63
C GLY A 142 18.85 -8.30 -30.33
N ARG A 143 17.76 -9.08 -30.41
CA ARG A 143 17.06 -9.70 -29.27
C ARG A 143 17.43 -11.16 -29.12
N ARG A 144 17.64 -11.65 -27.89
CA ARG A 144 17.83 -13.06 -27.55
C ARG A 144 16.75 -13.46 -26.56
N ASP A 145 16.13 -14.61 -26.78
CA ASP A 145 15.08 -15.16 -25.92
C ASP A 145 15.62 -15.81 -24.64
N CYS A 146 14.78 -15.80 -23.61
CA CYS A 146 15.03 -16.38 -22.30
C CYS A 146 15.48 -17.84 -22.33
N LEU A 147 14.98 -18.66 -23.26
CA LEU A 147 15.38 -20.06 -23.39
C LEU A 147 16.86 -20.18 -23.82
N LYS A 148 17.30 -19.43 -24.84
CA LYS A 148 18.72 -19.38 -25.25
C LYS A 148 19.63 -18.74 -24.19
N THR A 149 19.12 -17.82 -23.38
CA THR A 149 19.84 -17.26 -22.23
C THR A 149 20.00 -18.32 -21.13
N ASN A 150 18.90 -18.95 -20.71
CA ASN A 150 18.88 -20.06 -19.76
C ASN A 150 19.83 -21.20 -20.14
N LEU A 151 19.88 -21.61 -21.41
CA LEU A 151 20.75 -22.70 -21.86
C LEU A 151 22.25 -22.44 -21.61
N GLN A 152 22.70 -21.18 -21.66
CA GLN A 152 24.09 -20.83 -21.33
C GLN A 152 24.29 -20.59 -19.83
N VAL A 153 23.33 -19.96 -19.15
CA VAL A 153 23.32 -19.78 -17.69
C VAL A 153 23.40 -21.14 -16.98
N ILE A 154 22.55 -22.09 -17.35
CA ILE A 154 22.47 -23.44 -16.77
C ILE A 154 23.77 -24.20 -16.99
N LYS A 155 24.31 -24.18 -18.22
CA LYS A 155 25.59 -24.82 -18.52
C LYS A 155 26.73 -24.25 -17.64
N TRP A 156 26.79 -22.93 -17.50
CA TRP A 156 27.81 -22.30 -16.68
C TRP A 156 27.63 -22.58 -15.18
N LEU A 157 26.39 -22.68 -14.69
CA LEU A 157 26.09 -23.12 -13.33
C LEU A 157 26.54 -24.56 -13.08
N GLU A 158 26.31 -25.49 -14.02
CA GLU A 158 26.81 -26.88 -13.93
C GLU A 158 28.35 -26.95 -13.86
N GLU A 159 29.05 -25.99 -14.47
CA GLU A 159 30.51 -25.86 -14.42
C GLU A 159 31.04 -25.10 -13.17
N ASN A 160 30.20 -24.43 -12.37
CA ASN A 160 30.64 -23.48 -11.33
C ASN A 160 29.84 -23.47 -10.00
N TYR A 161 28.85 -24.36 -9.80
CA TYR A 161 27.98 -24.37 -8.61
C TYR A 161 28.71 -24.54 -7.26
N ASP A 162 29.91 -25.12 -7.26
CA ASP A 162 30.75 -25.32 -6.08
C ASP A 162 31.55 -24.06 -5.68
N GLN A 163 31.63 -23.07 -6.57
CA GLN A 163 32.36 -21.82 -6.37
C GLN A 163 31.54 -20.78 -5.59
N ASN A 164 32.24 -19.74 -5.09
CA ASN A 164 31.60 -18.46 -4.80
C ASN A 164 31.46 -17.68 -6.11
N PHE A 165 30.28 -17.10 -6.38
CA PHE A 165 30.07 -16.35 -7.62
C PHE A 165 29.04 -15.21 -7.53
N PHE A 166 29.20 -14.26 -8.46
CA PHE A 166 28.19 -13.29 -8.85
C PHE A 166 27.75 -13.56 -10.29
N LEU A 167 26.46 -13.80 -10.46
CA LEU A 167 25.81 -14.11 -11.72
C LEU A 167 24.79 -13.02 -12.03
N PHE A 168 25.01 -12.28 -13.12
CA PHE A 168 24.05 -11.33 -13.68
C PHE A 168 23.31 -12.00 -14.85
N VAL A 169 21.98 -12.03 -14.80
CA VAL A 169 21.12 -12.52 -15.88
C VAL A 169 20.17 -11.40 -16.28
N HIS A 170 20.18 -11.05 -17.56
CA HIS A 170 19.27 -10.07 -18.13
C HIS A 170 18.36 -10.72 -19.17
N TYR A 171 17.05 -10.53 -19.03
CA TYR A 171 16.03 -11.01 -19.97
C TYR A 171 15.38 -9.84 -20.71
N PHE A 172 15.17 -9.99 -22.02
CA PHE A 172 14.62 -8.93 -22.90
C PHE A 172 13.22 -9.28 -23.45
N ASP A 173 12.67 -10.42 -23.03
CA ASP A 173 11.46 -11.02 -23.57
C ASP A 173 10.20 -10.15 -23.33
N VAL A 174 10.22 -9.31 -22.29
CA VAL A 174 9.11 -8.42 -21.87
C VAL A 174 9.18 -7.04 -22.58
N HIS A 175 10.37 -6.54 -22.93
CA HIS A 175 10.54 -5.33 -23.74
C HIS A 175 9.91 -5.47 -25.13
N GLY A 176 9.32 -4.39 -25.64
CA GLY A 176 8.69 -4.30 -26.97
C GLY A 176 9.58 -4.56 -28.20
N PRO A 177 9.07 -5.07 -29.33
CA PRO A 177 7.69 -5.50 -29.57
C PRO A 177 7.37 -6.82 -28.86
N TYR A 178 6.16 -6.91 -28.31
CA TYR A 178 5.69 -8.08 -27.55
C TYR A 178 5.33 -9.24 -28.50
N VAL A 179 6.36 -9.87 -29.08
CA VAL A 179 6.24 -10.95 -30.07
C VAL A 179 6.51 -12.30 -29.40
N ILE A 180 5.48 -12.87 -28.80
CA ILE A 180 5.53 -14.19 -28.16
C ILE A 180 5.01 -15.30 -29.11
N GLN A 181 5.42 -16.55 -28.85
CA GLN A 181 5.06 -17.75 -29.60
C GLN A 181 4.00 -18.58 -28.86
N GLU A 182 3.46 -19.61 -29.51
CA GLU A 182 2.57 -20.57 -28.84
C GLU A 182 3.29 -21.30 -27.70
N PRO A 183 2.63 -21.63 -26.57
CA PRO A 183 1.18 -21.50 -26.33
C PRO A 183 0.72 -20.12 -25.83
N TYR A 184 1.63 -19.29 -25.31
CA TYR A 184 1.28 -18.10 -24.53
C TYR A 184 0.71 -16.95 -25.37
N LYS A 185 1.03 -16.92 -26.68
CA LYS A 185 0.63 -15.86 -27.62
C LYS A 185 -0.86 -15.50 -27.61
N ASN A 186 -1.74 -16.46 -27.33
CA ASN A 186 -3.19 -16.26 -27.37
C ASN A 186 -3.85 -16.39 -25.99
N GLU A 187 -3.08 -16.65 -24.91
CA GLU A 187 -3.59 -16.97 -23.56
C GLU A 187 -4.44 -15.84 -22.97
N PHE A 188 -3.98 -14.59 -23.10
CA PHE A 188 -4.64 -13.40 -22.52
C PHE A 188 -5.32 -12.48 -23.56
N VAL A 189 -5.26 -12.85 -24.85
CA VAL A 189 -5.78 -12.03 -25.95
C VAL A 189 -7.30 -12.15 -26.09
N ASN A 190 -7.85 -13.28 -25.66
CA ASN A 190 -9.24 -13.66 -25.89
C ASN A 190 -10.12 -13.60 -24.62
N ASP A 191 -9.63 -12.97 -23.55
CA ASP A 191 -10.37 -12.79 -22.29
C ASP A 191 -10.85 -11.34 -22.09
N GLU A 192 -11.93 -11.16 -21.33
CA GLU A 192 -12.62 -9.86 -21.17
C GLU A 192 -11.99 -8.95 -20.09
N PHE A 193 -10.81 -9.29 -19.54
CA PHE A 193 -10.21 -8.61 -18.37
C PHE A 193 -10.07 -7.09 -18.52
N TYR A 194 -9.69 -6.61 -19.73
CA TYR A 194 -9.55 -5.18 -20.00
C TYR A 194 -10.85 -4.48 -20.46
N GLY A 195 -12.00 -5.17 -20.45
CA GLY A 195 -13.29 -4.57 -20.80
C GLY A 195 -13.48 -4.33 -22.30
N GLU A 196 -14.00 -3.16 -22.67
CA GLU A 196 -14.32 -2.79 -24.06
C GLU A 196 -13.09 -2.33 -24.87
N PRO A 197 -13.09 -2.45 -26.22
CA PRO A 197 -11.98 -2.02 -27.07
C PRO A 197 -11.51 -0.58 -26.86
N GLU A 198 -10.19 -0.40 -26.71
CA GLU A 198 -9.51 0.89 -26.59
C GLU A 198 -8.59 1.07 -27.81
N TYR A 199 -8.91 2.00 -28.72
CA TYR A 199 -8.18 2.19 -29.98
C TYR A 199 -7.41 3.51 -30.01
N VAL A 200 -6.16 3.45 -30.48
CA VAL A 200 -5.32 4.64 -30.77
C VAL A 200 -5.38 5.06 -32.25
N GLN A 201 -4.79 6.21 -32.58
CA GLN A 201 -4.82 6.79 -33.93
C GLN A 201 -3.72 6.23 -34.84
N ASP A 202 -4.00 6.20 -36.15
CA ASP A 202 -3.00 5.94 -37.19
C ASP A 202 -2.13 7.18 -37.45
N THR A 203 -0.83 7.12 -37.12
CA THR A 203 0.16 8.13 -37.53
C THR A 203 1.18 7.50 -38.49
N PHE A 204 0.96 7.66 -39.80
CA PHE A 204 1.85 7.11 -40.84
C PHE A 204 3.20 7.85 -40.98
N ASP A 205 3.35 9.02 -40.35
CA ASP A 205 4.53 9.88 -40.45
C ASP A 205 5.17 10.14 -39.07
N ILE A 206 6.47 9.81 -38.95
CA ILE A 206 7.43 10.28 -37.93
C ILE A 206 7.10 9.92 -36.46
N ASP A 207 7.30 8.64 -36.10
CA ASP A 207 7.34 8.02 -34.76
C ASP A 207 7.05 8.94 -33.54
N PRO A 208 5.77 9.23 -33.24
CA PRO A 208 5.37 10.00 -32.07
C PRO A 208 4.59 9.10 -31.12
N ALA A 209 5.15 8.69 -29.98
CA ALA A 209 4.50 7.81 -28.99
C ALA A 209 3.25 8.40 -28.27
N PHE A 210 2.66 9.44 -28.85
CA PHE A 210 1.51 10.20 -28.38
C PHE A 210 0.29 9.82 -29.20
N ASP A 211 -0.77 9.34 -28.54
CA ASP A 211 -2.03 8.96 -29.16
C ASP A 211 -1.93 7.89 -30.29
N SER A 212 -0.78 7.20 -30.44
CA SER A 212 -0.49 6.18 -31.47
C SER A 212 0.49 5.10 -31.01
N ILE A 213 0.64 4.01 -31.77
CA ILE A 213 1.59 2.91 -31.50
C ILE A 213 2.99 3.26 -32.07
N PRO A 214 4.08 3.18 -31.27
CA PRO A 214 5.45 3.42 -31.73
C PRO A 214 5.90 2.46 -32.83
N GLY A 215 6.73 2.95 -33.75
CA GLY A 215 7.09 2.22 -34.98
C GLY A 215 7.83 0.90 -34.76
N TYR A 216 8.55 0.76 -33.64
CA TYR A 216 9.23 -0.49 -33.27
C TYR A 216 8.29 -1.55 -32.66
N GLN A 217 7.12 -1.13 -32.18
CA GLN A 217 6.20 -1.92 -31.38
C GLN A 217 5.17 -2.69 -32.22
N ILE A 218 4.87 -2.18 -33.42
CA ILE A 218 3.74 -2.55 -34.28
C ILE A 218 3.52 -4.07 -34.41
N LEU A 219 2.35 -4.53 -33.94
CA LEU A 219 1.91 -5.93 -34.01
C LEU A 219 0.89 -6.16 -35.15
N ASN A 220 0.80 -7.40 -35.62
CA ASN A 220 -0.01 -7.83 -36.76
C ASN A 220 0.07 -6.94 -38.03
N PRO A 221 1.26 -6.51 -38.50
CA PRO A 221 1.38 -5.58 -39.62
C PRO A 221 0.95 -6.18 -40.96
N MET A 222 -0.09 -5.61 -41.58
CA MET A 222 -0.43 -5.84 -42.98
C MET A 222 0.49 -5.02 -43.89
N LYS A 223 1.02 -5.61 -44.96
CA LYS A 223 1.99 -4.97 -45.86
C LYS A 223 1.67 -5.21 -47.34
N ASN A 224 2.04 -4.26 -48.19
CA ASN A 224 1.93 -4.42 -49.65
C ASN A 224 3.14 -5.17 -50.25
N GLU A 225 3.09 -5.47 -51.56
CA GLU A 225 4.19 -6.11 -52.29
C GLU A 225 5.51 -5.31 -52.27
N SER A 226 5.44 -4.00 -52.04
CA SER A 226 6.60 -3.10 -51.86
C SER A 226 7.10 -3.02 -50.41
N THR A 227 6.54 -3.84 -49.50
CA THR A 227 6.83 -3.92 -48.05
C THR A 227 6.38 -2.72 -47.19
N ASN A 228 5.68 -1.74 -47.76
CA ASN A 228 5.08 -0.64 -47.00
C ASN A 228 4.01 -1.19 -46.04
N LEU A 229 3.93 -0.61 -44.84
CA LEU A 229 2.82 -0.88 -43.91
C LEU A 229 1.51 -0.33 -44.52
N LEU A 230 0.45 -1.13 -44.45
CA LEU A 230 -0.90 -0.76 -44.87
C LEU A 230 -1.83 -0.61 -43.68
N ASP A 231 -1.74 -1.52 -42.72
CA ASP A 231 -2.58 -1.57 -41.52
C ASP A 231 -1.86 -2.37 -40.42
N HIS A 232 -2.33 -2.26 -39.18
CA HIS A 232 -1.77 -2.96 -38.02
C HIS A 232 -2.80 -3.08 -36.88
N GLU A 233 -2.47 -3.83 -35.84
CA GLU A 233 -3.29 -3.86 -34.63
C GLU A 233 -3.21 -2.51 -33.88
N LYS A 234 -4.34 -2.02 -33.39
CA LYS A 234 -4.50 -0.70 -32.73
C LYS A 234 -5.25 -0.79 -31.40
N ASP A 235 -5.79 -1.95 -31.06
CA ASP A 235 -6.41 -2.21 -29.76
C ASP A 235 -5.34 -2.27 -28.66
N VAL A 236 -5.31 -1.27 -27.80
CA VAL A 236 -4.39 -1.14 -26.66
C VAL A 236 -4.44 -2.38 -25.77
N ARG A 237 -5.61 -3.03 -25.64
CA ARG A 237 -5.78 -4.27 -24.87
C ARG A 237 -5.01 -5.45 -25.48
N TYR A 238 -4.87 -5.51 -26.80
CA TYR A 238 -4.12 -6.57 -27.48
C TYR A 238 -2.64 -6.46 -27.13
N TYR A 239 -2.05 -5.27 -27.19
CA TYR A 239 -0.67 -5.04 -26.79
C TYR A 239 -0.45 -5.35 -25.31
N LYS A 240 -1.33 -4.86 -24.41
CA LYS A 240 -1.31 -5.20 -22.98
C LYS A 240 -1.41 -6.72 -22.74
N ALA A 241 -2.21 -7.45 -23.52
CA ALA A 241 -2.33 -8.91 -23.45
C ALA A 241 -1.12 -9.68 -24.00
N GLN A 242 -0.45 -9.17 -25.04
CA GLN A 242 0.81 -9.74 -25.53
C GLN A 242 1.96 -9.51 -24.55
N TYR A 243 1.98 -8.36 -23.87
CA TYR A 243 2.90 -8.08 -22.76
C TYR A 243 2.71 -9.07 -21.60
N ASP A 244 1.47 -9.28 -21.15
CA ASP A 244 1.13 -10.32 -20.17
C ASP A 244 1.60 -11.72 -20.62
N GLY A 245 1.48 -12.02 -21.93
CA GLY A 245 1.97 -13.26 -22.55
C GLY A 245 3.50 -13.40 -22.56
N CYS A 246 4.22 -12.31 -22.78
CA CYS A 246 5.68 -12.26 -22.64
C CYS A 246 6.12 -12.51 -21.19
N ILE A 247 5.48 -11.87 -20.20
CA ILE A 247 5.75 -12.13 -18.77
C ILE A 247 5.52 -13.62 -18.47
N LYS A 248 4.39 -14.19 -18.92
CA LYS A 248 4.03 -15.59 -18.70
C LYS A 248 5.05 -16.59 -19.27
N ASN A 249 5.54 -16.35 -20.47
CA ASN A 249 6.58 -17.16 -21.07
C ASN A 249 7.89 -17.09 -20.27
N LEU A 250 8.30 -15.87 -19.90
CA LEU A 250 9.54 -15.65 -19.16
C LEU A 250 9.47 -16.22 -17.74
N ASP A 251 8.35 -16.04 -17.03
CA ASP A 251 8.12 -16.58 -15.68
C ASP A 251 8.28 -18.10 -15.64
N ASN A 252 7.72 -18.81 -16.63
CA ASN A 252 7.90 -20.27 -16.73
C ASN A 252 9.38 -20.65 -17.00
N ASN A 253 10.09 -19.91 -17.85
CA ASN A 253 11.53 -20.10 -18.09
C ASN A 253 12.37 -19.79 -16.83
N LEU A 254 11.99 -18.78 -16.05
CA LEU A 254 12.60 -18.47 -14.76
C LEU A 254 12.30 -19.56 -13.72
N GLY A 255 11.12 -20.17 -13.78
CA GLY A 255 10.76 -21.38 -13.02
C GLY A 255 11.71 -22.55 -13.29
N GLU A 256 12.05 -22.83 -14.56
CA GLU A 256 13.04 -23.84 -14.94
C GLU A 256 14.44 -23.52 -14.39
N LEU A 257 14.88 -22.25 -14.46
CA LEU A 257 16.16 -21.83 -13.90
C LEU A 257 16.18 -21.98 -12.36
N ILE A 258 15.13 -21.56 -11.66
CA ILE A 258 14.97 -21.73 -10.21
C ILE A 258 14.96 -23.22 -9.83
N GLN A 259 14.30 -24.07 -10.62
CA GLN A 259 14.31 -25.52 -10.44
C GLN A 259 15.73 -26.09 -10.61
N LYS A 260 16.51 -25.60 -11.59
CA LYS A 260 17.91 -26.02 -11.75
C LYS A 260 18.81 -25.58 -10.59
N LEU A 261 18.58 -24.41 -10.00
CA LEU A 261 19.27 -23.99 -8.77
C LEU A 261 18.96 -24.91 -7.58
N LYS A 262 17.74 -25.46 -7.50
CA LYS A 262 17.34 -26.46 -6.49
C LYS A 262 18.03 -27.81 -6.74
N GLU A 263 18.07 -28.27 -7.99
CA GLU A 263 18.76 -29.51 -8.40
C GLU A 263 20.27 -29.50 -8.13
N LEU A 264 20.92 -28.35 -8.35
CA LEU A 264 22.34 -28.15 -8.04
C LEU A 264 22.60 -27.93 -6.53
N GLY A 265 21.56 -27.90 -5.69
CA GLY A 265 21.66 -27.72 -4.24
C GLY A 265 22.09 -26.32 -3.79
N ILE A 266 22.03 -25.32 -4.68
CA ILE A 266 22.53 -23.96 -4.44
C ILE A 266 21.43 -22.91 -4.23
N TYR A 267 20.15 -23.25 -4.45
CA TYR A 267 19.02 -22.32 -4.30
C TYR A 267 18.99 -21.66 -2.90
N ASP A 268 19.01 -22.45 -1.83
CA ASP A 268 19.01 -21.93 -0.46
C ASP A 268 20.35 -21.27 -0.08
N ASP A 269 21.44 -21.73 -0.71
CA ASP A 269 22.83 -21.22 -0.58
C ASP A 269 23.09 -19.89 -1.33
N SER A 270 22.07 -19.35 -2.03
CA SER A 270 22.15 -18.14 -2.86
C SER A 270 21.39 -16.94 -2.29
N LEU A 271 21.95 -15.74 -2.46
CA LEU A 271 21.20 -14.49 -2.54
C LEU A 271 20.66 -14.36 -3.96
N ILE A 272 19.34 -14.38 -4.15
CA ILE A 272 18.67 -14.20 -5.43
C ILE A 272 17.90 -12.88 -5.39
N ILE A 273 18.18 -12.00 -6.34
CA ILE A 273 17.55 -10.70 -6.50
C ILE A 273 16.84 -10.71 -7.86
N VAL A 274 15.56 -10.36 -7.88
CA VAL A 274 14.79 -10.18 -9.13
C VAL A 274 14.24 -8.77 -9.14
N THR A 275 14.54 -8.01 -10.20
CA THR A 275 14.07 -6.64 -10.39
C THR A 275 13.73 -6.39 -11.85
N SER A 276 13.04 -5.28 -12.13
CA SER A 276 13.14 -4.65 -13.45
C SER A 276 14.21 -3.55 -13.45
N ASP A 277 14.60 -3.13 -14.64
CA ASP A 277 15.34 -1.90 -14.88
C ASP A 277 14.40 -0.68 -15.02
N HIS A 278 13.23 -0.81 -15.64
CA HIS A 278 12.16 0.20 -15.67
C HIS A 278 10.79 -0.42 -16.00
N GLY A 279 9.75 0.41 -16.10
CA GLY A 279 8.43 0.01 -16.58
C GLY A 279 8.17 0.45 -18.03
N GLU A 280 6.90 0.54 -18.41
CA GLU A 280 6.45 0.98 -19.74
C GLU A 280 5.05 1.63 -19.64
N ALA A 281 4.81 2.71 -20.37
CA ALA A 281 3.47 3.30 -20.45
C ALA A 281 2.58 2.51 -21.43
N PHE A 282 1.31 2.29 -21.10
CA PHE A 282 0.31 1.57 -21.90
C PHE A 282 -0.94 2.44 -22.16
N GLY A 283 -0.76 3.76 -22.25
CA GLY A 283 -1.80 4.79 -22.39
C GLY A 283 -1.77 5.84 -21.27
N GLU A 284 -1.05 5.59 -20.18
CA GLU A 284 -0.84 6.58 -19.12
C GLU A 284 -0.22 7.86 -19.68
N ASN A 285 -0.83 9.00 -19.35
CA ASN A 285 -0.44 10.33 -19.85
C ASN A 285 -0.45 10.46 -21.40
N ASN A 286 -1.27 9.65 -22.09
CA ASN A 286 -1.35 9.52 -23.54
C ASN A 286 -0.08 8.94 -24.21
N ILE A 287 0.81 8.32 -23.43
CA ILE A 287 1.99 7.61 -23.93
C ILE A 287 1.63 6.13 -24.09
N PHE A 288 1.72 5.60 -25.31
CA PHE A 288 1.36 4.20 -25.59
C PHE A 288 2.60 3.39 -25.98
N PHE A 289 2.88 2.33 -25.22
CA PHE A 289 3.92 1.32 -25.45
C PHE A 289 5.31 1.89 -25.70
N TYR A 290 5.70 2.85 -24.87
CA TYR A 290 6.96 3.57 -24.94
C TYR A 290 7.47 3.89 -23.53
N HIS A 291 8.78 4.05 -23.40
CA HIS A 291 9.47 4.40 -22.17
C HIS A 291 10.54 5.49 -22.43
N GLY A 292 10.98 6.18 -21.38
CA GLY A 292 12.08 7.16 -21.46
C GLY A 292 11.64 8.61 -21.65
N LEU A 293 10.43 8.84 -22.16
CA LEU A 293 9.87 10.19 -22.32
C LEU A 293 9.57 10.86 -20.97
N THR A 294 9.13 10.09 -19.98
CA THR A 294 8.74 10.57 -18.66
C THR A 294 9.28 9.67 -17.56
N VAL A 295 9.37 10.21 -16.35
CA VAL A 295 9.70 9.47 -15.12
C VAL A 295 8.45 9.29 -14.26
N THR A 296 7.38 8.82 -14.89
CA THR A 296 6.07 8.56 -14.26
C THR A 296 5.99 7.14 -13.71
N LEU A 297 5.00 6.85 -12.86
CA LEU A 297 4.93 5.60 -12.08
C LEU A 297 4.89 4.36 -12.97
N ASP A 298 4.16 4.42 -14.09
CA ASP A 298 4.12 3.44 -15.20
C ASP A 298 5.50 3.03 -15.72
N GLN A 299 6.47 3.95 -15.76
CA GLN A 299 7.82 3.74 -16.27
C GLN A 299 8.89 3.60 -15.17
N THR A 300 8.58 3.88 -13.90
CA THR A 300 9.59 3.94 -12.82
C THR A 300 9.31 3.04 -11.63
N ARG A 301 8.06 2.64 -11.37
CA ARG A 301 7.73 1.69 -10.30
C ARG A 301 7.98 0.26 -10.78
N VAL A 302 9.07 -0.32 -10.30
CA VAL A 302 9.57 -1.63 -10.70
C VAL A 302 9.33 -2.67 -9.59
N PRO A 303 9.22 -3.97 -9.92
CA PRO A 303 9.27 -4.99 -8.90
C PRO A 303 10.69 -5.10 -8.34
N LEU A 304 10.80 -5.40 -7.04
CA LEU A 304 12.03 -5.85 -6.41
C LEU A 304 11.73 -6.99 -5.42
N LEU A 305 12.38 -8.14 -5.65
CA LEU A 305 12.41 -9.30 -4.77
C LEU A 305 13.84 -9.55 -4.31
N LEU A 306 14.02 -9.87 -3.03
CA LEU A 306 15.31 -10.28 -2.47
C LEU A 306 15.12 -11.54 -1.61
N LYS A 307 15.52 -12.69 -2.14
CA LYS A 307 15.64 -13.96 -1.39
C LYS A 307 17.09 -14.08 -0.87
N PRO A 308 17.36 -13.89 0.42
CA PRO A 308 18.73 -13.95 0.96
C PRO A 308 19.22 -15.38 1.18
N HIS A 309 20.49 -15.52 1.58
CA HIS A 309 21.06 -16.77 2.10
C HIS A 309 20.85 -16.83 3.62
N ILE A 310 20.12 -17.84 4.11
CA ILE A 310 19.64 -17.96 5.50
C ILE A 310 19.46 -19.44 5.89
N GLU A 311 19.62 -19.77 7.17
CA GLU A 311 19.44 -21.14 7.69
C GLU A 311 17.96 -21.53 7.96
N LYS A 312 17.06 -20.55 7.94
CA LYS A 312 15.64 -20.68 8.34
C LYS A 312 14.77 -20.12 7.22
N GLU A 313 13.58 -20.64 7.01
CA GLU A 313 12.70 -20.12 5.96
C GLU A 313 12.20 -18.69 6.29
N ILE A 314 12.31 -17.78 5.32
CA ILE A 314 11.48 -16.58 5.27
C ILE A 314 10.08 -16.98 4.88
N ILE A 315 9.09 -16.40 5.57
CA ILE A 315 7.68 -16.45 5.21
C ILE A 315 7.27 -15.04 4.77
N ASN A 316 7.20 -14.84 3.45
CA ASN A 316 6.60 -13.71 2.74
C ASN A 316 6.70 -12.34 3.45
N LYS A 317 7.88 -11.71 3.43
CA LYS A 317 8.09 -10.41 4.09
C LYS A 317 7.82 -9.25 3.12
N LEU A 318 6.64 -8.63 3.25
CA LEU A 318 6.33 -7.37 2.58
C LEU A 318 7.10 -6.20 3.24
N VAL A 319 7.84 -5.45 2.44
CA VAL A 319 8.49 -4.19 2.84
C VAL A 319 7.68 -3.03 2.27
N ASP A 320 7.04 -2.25 3.15
CA ASP A 320 6.27 -1.04 2.81
C ASP A 320 7.08 0.22 3.17
N ILE A 321 8.25 0.35 2.54
CA ILE A 321 9.15 1.51 2.59
C ILE A 321 9.60 1.78 1.15
N PRO A 322 9.61 3.03 0.66
CA PRO A 322 10.20 3.37 -0.63
C PRO A 322 11.68 2.97 -0.69
N VAL A 323 12.08 2.26 -1.75
CA VAL A 323 13.49 1.93 -2.04
C VAL A 323 13.81 2.18 -3.50
N SER A 324 15.09 2.31 -3.86
CA SER A 324 15.52 2.43 -5.27
C SER A 324 16.36 1.24 -5.71
N THR A 325 16.37 0.91 -7.00
CA THR A 325 17.20 -0.19 -7.50
C THR A 325 18.71 0.08 -7.38
N ILE A 326 19.13 1.33 -7.16
CA ILE A 326 20.53 1.66 -6.81
C ILE A 326 20.94 1.15 -5.41
N ASP A 327 19.98 0.79 -4.56
CA ASP A 327 20.21 0.24 -3.20
C ASP A 327 20.68 -1.23 -3.25
N ILE A 328 20.53 -1.90 -4.40
CA ILE A 328 20.94 -3.31 -4.61
C ILE A 328 22.43 -3.50 -4.32
N MET A 329 23.30 -2.67 -4.91
CA MET A 329 24.75 -2.79 -4.79
C MET A 329 25.28 -2.60 -3.35
N PRO A 330 24.94 -1.53 -2.60
CA PRO A 330 25.32 -1.41 -1.19
C PRO A 330 24.76 -2.54 -0.33
N THR A 331 23.52 -2.99 -0.59
CA THR A 331 22.94 -4.14 0.12
C THR A 331 23.76 -5.42 -0.10
N VAL A 332 24.08 -5.76 -1.35
CA VAL A 332 24.93 -6.93 -1.68
C VAL A 332 26.30 -6.82 -1.02
N LEU A 333 26.94 -5.64 -1.05
CA LEU A 333 28.27 -5.46 -0.48
C LEU A 333 28.26 -5.51 1.06
N SER A 334 27.24 -4.95 1.73
CA SER A 334 27.04 -5.10 3.17
C SER A 334 26.88 -6.56 3.58
N LEU A 335 26.03 -7.32 2.87
CA LEU A 335 25.86 -8.77 3.11
C LEU A 335 27.15 -9.58 2.88
N CYS A 336 28.11 -9.04 2.12
CA CYS A 336 29.41 -9.65 1.86
C CYS A 336 30.53 -9.15 2.79
N ASP A 337 30.24 -8.45 3.90
CA ASP A 337 31.20 -7.78 4.78
C ASP A 337 32.15 -6.78 4.04
N HIS A 338 31.79 -6.32 2.85
CA HIS A 338 32.67 -5.47 2.04
C HIS A 338 32.46 -4.01 2.37
N ASN A 339 33.45 -3.40 3.03
CA ASN A 339 33.44 -1.96 3.25
C ASN A 339 33.65 -1.19 1.93
N TYR A 340 32.61 -0.49 1.48
CA TYR A 340 32.59 0.35 0.29
C TYR A 340 32.75 1.86 0.60
N SER A 341 33.07 2.26 1.84
CA SER A 341 33.13 3.68 2.26
C SER A 341 34.20 4.53 1.56
N SER A 342 35.05 3.92 0.73
CA SER A 342 36.05 4.57 -0.13
C SER A 342 35.57 4.80 -1.58
N ILE A 343 34.37 4.35 -1.92
CA ILE A 343 33.76 4.44 -3.25
C ILE A 343 32.59 5.43 -3.17
N ARG A 344 32.45 6.32 -4.16
CA ARG A 344 31.26 7.16 -4.29
C ARG A 344 30.10 6.30 -4.80
N ILE A 345 29.21 5.94 -3.88
CA ILE A 345 27.88 5.42 -4.15
C ILE A 345 26.81 6.38 -3.59
N GLU A 346 25.58 6.22 -4.05
CA GLU A 346 24.45 7.13 -3.81
C GLU A 346 23.18 6.38 -3.37
N GLY A 347 23.16 5.05 -3.50
CA GLY A 347 22.17 4.17 -2.88
C GLY A 347 22.50 3.84 -1.42
N HIS A 348 21.51 3.30 -0.73
CA HIS A 348 21.55 2.96 0.69
C HIS A 348 21.46 1.44 0.90
N SER A 349 22.07 0.93 1.96
CA SER A 349 22.03 -0.51 2.25
C SER A 349 20.73 -0.89 2.95
N LEU A 350 20.02 -1.87 2.39
CA LEU A 350 18.74 -2.36 2.90
C LEU A 350 18.90 -3.39 4.02
N THR A 351 20.13 -3.77 4.43
CA THR A 351 20.35 -4.92 5.33
C THR A 351 19.59 -4.83 6.65
N LYS A 352 19.49 -3.65 7.26
CA LYS A 352 18.68 -3.44 8.47
C LYS A 352 17.22 -3.89 8.29
N ILE A 353 16.61 -3.53 7.16
CA ILE A 353 15.24 -3.96 6.82
C ILE A 353 15.18 -5.48 6.69
N LEU A 354 16.23 -6.11 6.13
CA LEU A 354 16.33 -7.56 6.05
C LEU A 354 16.49 -8.22 7.44
N GLU A 355 17.09 -7.53 8.39
CA GLU A 355 17.38 -7.97 9.76
C GLU A 355 16.20 -7.73 10.75
N ASP A 356 15.09 -7.16 10.28
CA ASP A 356 13.94 -6.63 11.06
C ASP A 356 14.29 -5.42 11.95
N GLU A 357 15.37 -4.69 11.63
CA GLU A 357 15.72 -3.40 12.24
C GLU A 357 15.08 -2.22 11.48
N GLU A 358 14.77 -1.15 12.19
CA GLU A 358 14.35 0.10 11.55
C GLU A 358 15.57 0.87 11.02
N ASP A 359 15.49 1.34 9.76
CA ASP A 359 16.35 2.44 9.32
C ASP A 359 15.54 3.76 9.21
N PRO A 360 15.72 4.70 10.16
CA PRO A 360 15.09 6.02 10.08
C PRO A 360 15.49 6.81 8.83
N LEU A 361 16.68 6.57 8.25
CA LEU A 361 17.11 7.27 7.04
C LEU A 361 16.23 6.86 5.86
N LEU A 362 16.00 5.56 5.65
CA LEU A 362 15.16 5.05 4.57
C LEU A 362 13.68 5.43 4.73
N LYS A 363 13.18 5.54 5.98
CA LYS A 363 11.82 6.03 6.26
C LYS A 363 11.61 7.48 5.82
N ASP A 364 12.60 8.35 6.01
CA ASP A 364 12.53 9.79 5.73
C ASP A 364 13.18 10.21 4.40
N LEU A 365 13.73 9.26 3.62
CA LEU A 365 14.42 9.53 2.36
C LEU A 365 13.45 9.89 1.24
N THR A 366 13.76 10.98 0.52
CA THR A 366 13.15 11.24 -0.80
C THR A 366 14.02 10.61 -1.88
N LEU A 367 13.48 9.64 -2.62
CA LEU A 367 14.17 9.01 -3.75
C LEU A 367 14.01 9.85 -5.03
N VAL A 368 14.83 9.55 -6.04
CA VAL A 368 14.82 10.25 -7.34
C VAL A 368 14.76 9.25 -8.50
N SER A 369 13.98 9.59 -9.53
CA SER A 369 14.15 9.05 -10.88
C SER A 369 14.40 10.21 -11.84
N GLU A 370 15.24 10.02 -12.84
CA GLU A 370 15.53 11.07 -13.82
C GLU A 370 15.69 10.56 -15.25
N ASN A 371 15.35 11.42 -16.21
CA ASN A 371 15.74 11.29 -17.62
C ASN A 371 16.46 12.59 -18.06
N GLU A 372 16.68 12.79 -19.35
CA GLU A 372 17.31 14.01 -19.90
C GLU A 372 16.64 15.34 -19.49
N ARG A 373 15.36 15.31 -19.08
CA ARG A 373 14.45 16.48 -19.06
C ARG A 373 13.64 16.66 -17.79
N GLN A 374 13.48 15.60 -16.99
CA GLN A 374 12.64 15.57 -15.80
C GLN A 374 13.36 14.87 -14.63
N PHE A 375 12.97 15.27 -13.43
CA PHE A 375 13.11 14.53 -12.19
C PHE A 375 11.71 14.11 -11.72
N ALA A 376 11.59 12.91 -11.16
CA ALA A 376 10.54 12.53 -10.23
C ALA A 376 11.15 12.44 -8.84
N LEU A 377 10.48 13.05 -7.85
CA LEU A 377 10.87 12.96 -6.44
C LEU A 377 9.83 12.13 -5.69
N PHE A 378 10.27 11.09 -5.00
CA PHE A 378 9.39 10.17 -4.26
C PHE A 378 9.55 10.43 -2.77
N HIS A 379 8.67 11.27 -2.21
CA HIS A 379 8.68 11.65 -0.80
C HIS A 379 8.09 10.57 0.13
N PRO A 380 8.59 10.46 1.38
CA PRO A 380 7.94 9.68 2.44
C PRO A 380 6.44 9.98 2.54
N GLY A 381 5.62 8.93 2.74
CA GLY A 381 4.17 9.07 2.87
C GLY A 381 3.38 9.08 1.55
N GLY A 382 3.97 8.60 0.44
CA GLY A 382 3.20 8.16 -0.74
C GLY A 382 3.13 9.13 -1.92
N LEU A 383 3.83 10.27 -1.89
CA LEU A 383 3.63 11.41 -2.81
C LEU A 383 4.81 11.61 -3.78
N MET A 384 4.52 11.57 -5.09
CA MET A 384 5.47 11.85 -6.17
C MET A 384 5.31 13.28 -6.70
N GLU A 385 6.42 14.01 -6.88
CA GLU A 385 6.46 15.31 -7.58
C GLU A 385 7.28 15.23 -8.87
N LEU A 386 6.70 15.61 -10.02
CA LEU A 386 7.46 15.81 -11.26
C LEU A 386 8.03 17.22 -11.36
N LYS A 387 9.29 17.36 -11.76
CA LYS A 387 10.00 18.64 -11.95
C LYS A 387 10.81 18.62 -13.25
N LYS A 388 10.70 19.67 -14.05
CA LYS A 388 11.50 19.88 -15.27
C LYS A 388 12.96 20.24 -14.92
N LYS A 389 13.91 19.85 -15.78
CA LYS A 389 15.31 20.28 -15.74
C LYS A 389 15.48 21.62 -16.48
N ASP A 390 16.25 22.54 -15.90
CA ASP A 390 16.44 23.90 -16.45
C ASP A 390 17.20 23.90 -17.78
N ASP A 391 18.15 22.96 -17.96
CA ASP A 391 18.92 22.76 -19.18
C ASP A 391 18.98 21.25 -19.50
N PRO A 392 18.33 20.76 -20.58
CA PRO A 392 18.31 19.34 -20.91
C PRO A 392 19.66 18.92 -21.52
N VAL A 393 20.28 17.89 -20.93
CA VAL A 393 21.69 17.50 -21.17
C VAL A 393 21.94 16.96 -22.60
N SER A 394 20.90 16.77 -23.40
CA SER A 394 20.95 16.08 -24.69
C SER A 394 19.87 16.56 -25.67
N SER A 395 20.14 16.36 -26.96
CA SER A 395 19.24 16.65 -28.08
C SER A 395 18.68 15.39 -28.77
N TYR A 396 18.94 14.18 -28.23
CA TYR A 396 18.65 12.90 -28.91
C TYR A 396 17.17 12.55 -29.09
N LEU A 397 16.26 13.22 -28.37
CA LEU A 397 14.79 13.10 -28.53
C LEU A 397 14.20 14.41 -29.09
N PRO A 398 14.25 14.72 -30.40
CA PRO A 398 14.20 16.12 -30.87
C PRO A 398 12.87 16.89 -30.73
N GLN A 399 11.83 16.30 -30.12
CA GLN A 399 10.47 16.84 -30.05
C GLN A 399 9.86 16.71 -28.64
N MET A 400 8.58 17.10 -28.50
CA MET A 400 7.76 16.95 -27.29
C MET A 400 8.08 17.76 -26.00
N PRO A 401 8.49 19.05 -26.05
CA PRO A 401 8.42 19.92 -24.87
C PRO A 401 7.02 20.00 -24.25
N ALA A 402 5.97 19.96 -25.08
CA ALA A 402 4.59 20.21 -24.68
C ALA A 402 4.04 19.23 -23.62
N LEU A 403 4.31 17.91 -23.73
CA LEU A 403 3.94 16.98 -22.65
C LEU A 403 4.71 17.30 -21.38
N ILE A 404 6.02 17.53 -21.51
CA ILE A 404 6.91 17.72 -20.36
C ILE A 404 6.51 18.96 -19.57
N ASP A 405 6.08 20.02 -20.25
CA ASP A 405 5.47 21.21 -19.64
C ASP A 405 4.07 20.94 -19.07
N ALA A 406 3.25 20.07 -19.69
CA ALA A 406 1.93 19.66 -19.17
C ALA A 406 1.98 18.67 -18.00
N LEU A 407 3.10 17.96 -17.78
CA LEU A 407 3.34 17.07 -16.65
C LEU A 407 4.20 17.70 -15.54
N ASN A 408 4.98 18.74 -15.85
CA ASN A 408 5.80 19.45 -14.87
C ASN A 408 4.93 20.00 -13.72
N GLY A 409 5.36 19.77 -12.48
CA GLY A 409 4.61 20.19 -11.29
C GLY A 409 3.37 19.35 -10.97
N LYS A 410 2.98 18.38 -11.80
CA LYS A 410 1.96 17.39 -11.40
C LYS A 410 2.46 16.60 -10.20
N LYS A 411 1.51 16.30 -9.31
CA LYS A 411 1.70 15.37 -8.20
C LYS A 411 0.86 14.13 -8.40
N PHE A 412 1.45 12.99 -8.08
CA PHE A 412 0.81 11.67 -8.14
C PHE A 412 1.01 11.00 -6.78
N TYR A 413 0.26 9.95 -6.49
CA TYR A 413 0.54 9.10 -5.34
C TYR A 413 0.72 7.66 -5.82
N TRP A 414 1.71 6.95 -5.28
CA TRP A 414 1.81 5.50 -5.48
C TRP A 414 0.97 4.70 -4.47
N ASP A 415 0.46 5.38 -3.43
CA ASP A 415 -0.40 4.81 -2.38
C ASP A 415 -1.80 5.50 -2.26
N SER A 416 -2.24 6.20 -3.33
CA SER A 416 -3.73 6.29 -3.76
C SER A 416 -4.99 4.81 -6.05
N GLY A 417 -5.03 3.44 -6.31
CA GLY A 417 -5.51 2.66 -7.49
C GLY A 417 -7.03 2.56 -7.54
N ASN A 418 -7.64 3.69 -7.88
CA ASN A 418 -8.91 4.05 -7.28
C ASN A 418 -9.68 5.23 -7.98
N GLU A 419 -9.33 6.05 -8.97
CA GLU A 419 -8.06 6.58 -9.49
C GLU A 419 -7.28 7.42 -8.43
N TYR A 420 -8.03 7.99 -7.46
CA TYR A 420 -7.86 7.69 -6.02
C TYR A 420 -9.14 7.90 -5.11
N THR A 421 -10.36 7.45 -5.51
CA THR A 421 -11.60 7.35 -4.66
C THR A 421 -12.32 5.97 -4.50
N LEU A 422 -12.03 4.92 -5.29
CA LEU A 422 -12.92 3.75 -5.50
C LEU A 422 -12.76 2.58 -4.50
N THR A 423 -11.65 2.38 -3.78
CA THR A 423 -11.57 1.41 -2.66
C THR A 423 -12.23 1.91 -1.37
N ILE A 424 -12.77 3.15 -1.35
CA ILE A 424 -13.64 3.59 -0.25
C ILE A 424 -14.74 2.52 -0.08
N PRO A 425 -14.94 1.95 1.12
CA PRO A 425 -15.86 0.83 1.31
C PRO A 425 -17.21 1.09 0.65
N PHE A 426 -17.70 0.11 -0.11
CA PHE A 426 -18.76 0.30 -1.11
C PHE A 426 -19.97 1.11 -0.59
N ASP A 427 -20.38 0.83 0.65
CA ASP A 427 -21.48 1.48 1.34
C ASP A 427 -21.21 2.96 1.64
N GLN A 428 -19.99 3.30 2.08
CA GLN A 428 -19.56 4.68 2.26
C GLN A 428 -19.50 5.44 0.93
N TYR A 429 -18.90 4.84 -0.10
CA TYR A 429 -18.80 5.47 -1.43
C TYR A 429 -20.20 5.78 -1.94
N GLN A 430 -21.11 4.79 -1.90
CA GLN A 430 -22.48 4.92 -2.34
C GLN A 430 -23.26 6.05 -1.64
N ARG A 431 -23.23 6.09 -0.30
CA ARG A 431 -24.02 7.07 0.47
C ARG A 431 -23.48 8.50 0.35
N TYR A 432 -22.16 8.70 0.30
CA TYR A 432 -21.57 10.03 0.16
C TYR A 432 -21.57 10.53 -1.29
N LYS A 433 -21.41 9.64 -2.29
CA LYS A 433 -21.43 10.01 -3.72
C LYS A 433 -22.81 10.51 -4.16
N ILE A 434 -23.90 9.87 -3.73
CA ILE A 434 -25.25 10.33 -4.13
C ILE A 434 -25.62 11.68 -3.53
N ILE A 435 -25.20 11.97 -2.29
CA ILE A 435 -25.42 13.28 -1.66
C ILE A 435 -24.68 14.38 -2.41
N ALA A 436 -23.44 14.12 -2.84
CA ALA A 436 -22.71 15.03 -3.71
C ALA A 436 -23.41 15.24 -5.07
N ASP A 437 -23.92 14.16 -5.68
CA ASP A 437 -24.67 14.23 -6.94
C ASP A 437 -25.97 15.05 -6.81
N ILE A 438 -26.69 14.92 -5.69
CA ILE A 438 -27.92 15.67 -5.39
C ILE A 438 -27.62 17.16 -5.15
N ILE A 439 -26.64 17.49 -4.29
CA ILE A 439 -26.29 18.89 -3.99
C ILE A 439 -25.84 19.62 -5.25
N ASN A 440 -25.09 18.94 -6.13
CA ASN A 440 -24.67 19.52 -7.41
C ASN A 440 -25.83 19.79 -8.40
N LYS A 441 -27.02 19.18 -8.26
CA LYS A 441 -28.21 19.55 -9.07
C LYS A 441 -28.79 20.91 -8.71
N TYR A 442 -28.53 21.43 -7.51
CA TYR A 442 -28.94 22.77 -7.10
C TYR A 442 -27.90 23.85 -7.45
N ARG A 443 -26.70 23.46 -7.92
CA ARG A 443 -25.61 24.41 -8.15
C ARG A 443 -25.84 25.20 -9.45
N GLN A 444 -25.81 26.52 -9.32
CA GLN A 444 -25.80 27.49 -10.43
C GLN A 444 -24.60 28.41 -10.19
N ASP A 445 -23.96 28.85 -11.27
CA ASP A 445 -22.88 29.87 -11.30
C ASP A 445 -21.79 29.69 -10.22
N GLU A 446 -21.12 28.52 -10.23
CA GLU A 446 -20.02 28.13 -9.32
C GLU A 446 -20.29 28.30 -7.81
N LYS A 447 -21.55 28.47 -7.40
CA LYS A 447 -21.90 28.79 -6.01
C LYS A 447 -21.37 27.73 -5.04
N ILE A 448 -20.51 28.16 -4.12
CA ILE A 448 -20.09 27.43 -2.92
C ILE A 448 -21.27 27.40 -1.94
N PHE A 449 -21.58 26.24 -1.38
CA PHE A 449 -22.66 26.05 -0.39
C PHE A 449 -22.11 25.88 1.03
N LYS A 450 -22.82 26.44 2.02
CA LYS A 450 -22.59 26.10 3.43
C LYS A 450 -23.42 24.87 3.79
N ILE A 451 -22.78 23.76 4.13
CA ILE A 451 -23.42 22.45 4.36
C ILE A 451 -23.25 22.06 5.83
N LEU A 452 -24.33 21.58 6.48
CA LEU A 452 -24.26 20.93 7.79
C LEU A 452 -24.48 19.41 7.63
N ASP A 453 -23.46 18.62 7.97
CA ASP A 453 -23.43 17.16 7.87
C ASP A 453 -23.66 16.53 9.26
N VAL A 454 -24.86 15.99 9.49
CA VAL A 454 -25.35 15.53 10.81
C VAL A 454 -25.27 14.00 10.90
N GLY A 455 -24.37 13.50 11.76
CA GLY A 455 -24.04 12.08 11.90
C GLY A 455 -22.75 11.64 11.19
N ALA A 456 -21.94 12.60 10.73
CA ALA A 456 -20.84 12.37 9.79
C ALA A 456 -19.63 11.56 10.30
N GLY A 457 -19.51 11.32 11.60
CA GLY A 457 -18.34 10.67 12.20
C GLY A 457 -17.02 11.44 12.01
N PHE A 458 -15.90 10.71 11.93
CA PHE A 458 -14.55 11.29 11.95
C PHE A 458 -13.90 11.47 10.58
N GLU A 459 -14.39 10.73 9.58
CA GLU A 459 -13.67 10.45 8.33
C GLU A 459 -13.76 11.59 7.30
N LYS A 460 -14.71 12.52 7.48
CA LYS A 460 -15.00 13.64 6.58
C LYS A 460 -15.28 13.20 5.13
N THR A 461 -15.80 11.99 4.92
CA THR A 461 -15.81 11.35 3.60
C THR A 461 -16.58 12.17 2.54
N LEU A 462 -17.61 12.93 2.90
CA LEU A 462 -18.26 13.88 1.97
C LEU A 462 -17.29 14.93 1.40
N LYS A 463 -16.28 15.37 2.16
CA LYS A 463 -15.29 16.36 1.71
C LYS A 463 -14.36 15.80 0.61
N LYS A 464 -14.29 14.48 0.44
CA LYS A 464 -13.63 13.83 -0.70
C LYS A 464 -14.43 13.98 -2.01
N PHE A 465 -15.75 14.21 -1.92
CA PHE A 465 -16.66 14.37 -3.06
C PHE A 465 -17.10 15.82 -3.32
N LEU A 466 -17.08 16.68 -2.28
CA LEU A 466 -17.36 18.12 -2.37
C LEU A 466 -16.16 18.95 -1.83
N PRO A 467 -15.03 18.98 -2.56
CA PRO A 467 -13.77 19.56 -2.08
C PRO A 467 -13.79 21.07 -1.87
N ASP A 468 -14.73 21.80 -2.47
CA ASP A 468 -14.81 23.26 -2.39
C ASP A 468 -15.86 23.78 -1.39
N ASP A 469 -16.91 23.00 -1.10
CA ASP A 469 -18.03 23.45 -0.25
C ASP A 469 -17.67 23.66 1.23
N ASP A 470 -18.39 24.55 1.90
CA ASP A 470 -18.16 24.88 3.30
C ASP A 470 -18.91 23.91 4.24
N ILE A 471 -18.34 22.72 4.41
CA ILE A 471 -18.91 21.62 5.19
C ILE A 471 -18.57 21.76 6.68
N TYR A 472 -19.61 21.76 7.50
CA TYR A 472 -19.59 21.65 8.96
C TYR A 472 -20.07 20.26 9.37
N PHE A 473 -19.40 19.64 10.33
CA PHE A 473 -19.71 18.28 10.77
C PHE A 473 -20.29 18.31 12.19
N PHE A 474 -21.46 17.70 12.38
CA PHE A 474 -22.18 17.63 13.66
C PHE A 474 -22.26 16.18 14.13
N ASP A 475 -21.81 15.90 15.34
CA ASP A 475 -21.86 14.56 15.95
C ASP A 475 -22.12 14.63 17.46
N LYS A 476 -22.65 13.55 18.05
CA LYS A 476 -22.87 13.40 19.49
C LYS A 476 -21.61 12.92 20.24
N ASP A 477 -20.84 12.01 19.63
CA ASP A 477 -19.83 11.19 20.33
C ASP A 477 -18.37 11.60 20.00
N TYR A 478 -18.11 12.90 19.82
CA TYR A 478 -16.83 13.41 19.31
C TYR A 478 -15.69 13.45 20.37
N PRO A 479 -14.52 12.81 20.12
CA PRO A 479 -13.37 12.80 21.04
C PRO A 479 -12.91 14.21 21.44
N PRO A 480 -12.61 14.47 22.73
CA PRO A 480 -12.19 15.79 23.20
C PRO A 480 -10.98 16.36 22.46
N GLU A 481 -10.06 15.50 22.06
CA GLU A 481 -8.74 15.81 21.51
C GLU A 481 -8.78 16.45 20.11
N LEU A 482 -9.86 16.23 19.35
CA LEU A 482 -10.04 16.74 18.00
C LEU A 482 -10.89 18.02 17.92
N LYS A 483 -11.45 18.50 19.05
CA LYS A 483 -12.42 19.62 19.12
C LYS A 483 -11.86 20.99 18.74
N THR A 484 -10.55 21.11 18.51
CA THR A 484 -9.89 22.34 18.05
C THR A 484 -10.07 22.62 16.55
N ARG A 485 -10.69 21.69 15.80
CA ARG A 485 -10.91 21.83 14.35
C ARG A 485 -12.13 22.71 14.04
N ALA A 486 -11.89 23.85 13.41
CA ALA A 486 -12.79 25.02 13.32
C ALA A 486 -14.18 24.87 12.64
N LYS A 487 -14.63 23.65 12.29
CA LYS A 487 -15.93 23.36 11.66
C LYS A 487 -16.63 22.11 12.20
N PHE A 488 -16.23 21.63 13.38
CA PHE A 488 -16.92 20.54 14.10
C PHE A 488 -17.83 21.08 15.21
N ILE A 489 -19.00 20.50 15.35
CA ILE A 489 -20.00 20.83 16.36
C ILE A 489 -20.31 19.54 17.14
N THR A 490 -20.34 19.59 18.48
CA THR A 490 -20.63 18.42 19.32
C THR A 490 -21.88 18.63 20.15
N GLY A 491 -22.83 17.69 20.09
CA GLY A 491 -24.00 17.67 20.97
C GLY A 491 -25.16 16.83 20.44
N ASP A 492 -26.33 17.02 21.03
CA ASP A 492 -27.58 16.40 20.61
C ASP A 492 -28.37 17.38 19.73
N ILE A 493 -28.50 17.10 18.43
CA ILE A 493 -29.15 18.00 17.47
C ILE A 493 -30.60 18.34 17.84
N THR A 494 -31.30 17.46 18.57
CA THR A 494 -32.67 17.70 19.04
C THR A 494 -32.76 18.69 20.21
N LYS A 495 -31.62 18.97 20.87
CA LYS A 495 -31.53 19.82 22.08
C LYS A 495 -30.59 21.02 21.94
N VAL A 496 -29.62 20.98 21.03
CA VAL A 496 -28.69 22.09 20.78
C VAL A 496 -29.42 23.22 20.05
N ASP A 497 -29.34 24.42 20.59
CA ASP A 497 -29.74 25.62 19.86
C ASP A 497 -28.62 26.03 18.89
N LEU A 498 -28.98 26.22 17.62
CA LEU A 498 -28.07 26.57 16.54
C LEU A 498 -28.64 27.81 15.86
N SER A 499 -27.99 28.96 16.07
CA SER A 499 -28.36 30.25 15.47
C SER A 499 -28.09 30.33 13.97
N ASP A 500 -27.20 29.47 13.47
CA ASP A 500 -26.75 29.46 12.09
C ASP A 500 -27.70 28.65 11.20
N SER A 501 -28.11 29.25 10.09
CA SER A 501 -28.77 28.55 8.99
C SER A 501 -27.77 28.23 7.87
N TYR A 502 -27.95 27.07 7.25
CA TYR A 502 -27.06 26.47 6.25
C TYR A 502 -27.75 26.44 4.89
N ASP A 503 -27.01 26.41 3.77
CA ASP A 503 -27.63 26.23 2.45
C ASP A 503 -28.29 24.85 2.36
N PHE A 504 -27.53 23.81 2.74
CA PHE A 504 -28.02 22.44 2.93
C PHE A 504 -27.80 21.96 4.35
N VAL A 505 -28.76 21.16 4.83
CA VAL A 505 -28.61 20.35 6.04
C VAL A 505 -28.82 18.90 5.63
N ILE A 506 -27.84 18.05 5.89
CA ILE A 506 -27.90 16.64 5.50
C ILE A 506 -27.81 15.76 6.74
N SER A 507 -28.44 14.59 6.65
CA SER A 507 -28.24 13.50 7.60
C SER A 507 -28.10 12.22 6.81
N ILE A 508 -27.03 11.47 7.07
CA ILE A 508 -26.69 10.23 6.37
C ILE A 508 -26.55 9.16 7.44
N ASP A 509 -27.43 8.16 7.38
CA ASP A 509 -27.48 7.01 8.30
C ASP A 509 -27.42 7.40 9.79
N ALA A 510 -28.23 8.42 10.13
CA ALA A 510 -28.34 8.98 11.49
C ALA A 510 -29.79 9.21 11.96
N TYR A 511 -30.79 8.92 11.12
CA TYR A 511 -32.22 9.17 11.40
C TYR A 511 -32.89 7.95 12.05
N GLU A 512 -32.47 6.76 11.66
CA GLU A 512 -32.79 5.47 12.25
C GLU A 512 -32.33 5.37 13.71
N HIS A 513 -31.17 5.96 14.04
CA HIS A 513 -30.66 6.14 15.40
C HIS A 513 -31.48 7.09 16.28
N ILE A 514 -32.40 7.87 15.70
CA ILE A 514 -33.32 8.72 16.47
C ILE A 514 -34.50 7.87 16.93
N SER A 515 -34.78 7.88 18.24
CA SER A 515 -35.92 7.15 18.80
C SER A 515 -37.25 7.65 18.19
N PRO A 516 -38.25 6.78 17.97
CA PRO A 516 -39.47 7.14 17.22
C PRO A 516 -40.17 8.41 17.70
N ILE A 517 -40.25 8.64 19.01
CA ILE A 517 -40.89 9.81 19.64
C ILE A 517 -40.15 11.12 19.30
N SER A 518 -38.86 11.06 18.97
CA SER A 518 -38.03 12.23 18.63
C SER A 518 -37.88 12.46 17.12
N ARG A 519 -38.38 11.55 16.26
CA ARG A 519 -38.19 11.63 14.80
C ARG A 519 -38.85 12.87 14.18
N GLU A 520 -40.03 13.26 14.65
CA GLU A 520 -40.70 14.49 14.22
C GLU A 520 -39.87 15.73 14.57
N GLY A 521 -39.46 15.87 15.83
CA GLY A 521 -38.62 16.99 16.28
C GLY A 521 -37.28 17.06 15.55
N PHE A 522 -36.69 15.91 15.21
CA PHE A 522 -35.47 15.82 14.42
C PHE A 522 -35.66 16.33 12.98
N ILE A 523 -36.62 15.81 12.22
CA ILE A 523 -36.87 16.26 10.84
C ILE A 523 -37.22 17.75 10.81
N ASN A 524 -38.10 18.20 11.71
CA ASN A 524 -38.46 19.61 11.83
C ASN A 524 -37.24 20.49 12.18
N LYS A 525 -36.30 20.02 13.01
CA LYS A 525 -35.05 20.75 13.31
C LYS A 525 -34.14 20.83 12.08
N LEU A 526 -33.96 19.74 11.32
CA LEU A 526 -33.12 19.75 10.12
C LEU A 526 -33.69 20.70 9.04
N ILE A 527 -35.00 20.66 8.82
CA ILE A 527 -35.71 21.54 7.88
C ILE A 527 -35.51 23.01 8.26
N ASN A 528 -35.75 23.38 9.54
CA ASN A 528 -35.61 24.75 10.03
C ASN A 528 -34.18 25.30 9.97
N LEU A 529 -33.15 24.44 9.95
CA LEU A 529 -31.76 24.85 9.79
C LEU A 529 -31.35 25.06 8.32
N SER A 530 -32.16 24.61 7.35
CA SER A 530 -31.86 24.68 5.91
C SER A 530 -32.43 25.92 5.21
N LYS A 531 -31.71 26.41 4.19
CA LYS A 531 -32.17 27.52 3.32
C LYS A 531 -32.68 27.02 1.97
N ILE A 532 -32.02 26.02 1.38
CA ILE A 532 -32.31 25.50 0.05
C ILE A 532 -33.10 24.18 0.18
N ALA A 533 -32.46 23.17 0.77
CA ALA A 533 -33.06 21.86 1.02
C ALA A 533 -32.42 21.15 2.23
N THR A 534 -33.17 20.24 2.83
CA THR A 534 -32.67 19.21 3.74
C THR A 534 -32.57 17.89 2.98
N ILE A 535 -31.53 17.09 3.20
CA ILE A 535 -31.38 15.77 2.57
C ILE A 535 -31.21 14.70 3.64
N VAL A 536 -32.17 13.78 3.76
CA VAL A 536 -32.12 12.67 4.72
C VAL A 536 -31.94 11.37 3.95
N ALA A 537 -30.75 10.79 4.05
CA ALA A 537 -30.46 9.43 3.61
C ALA A 537 -30.48 8.51 4.83
N ALA A 538 -31.33 7.48 4.79
CA ALA A 538 -31.43 6.47 5.84
C ALA A 538 -32.00 5.16 5.27
N PRO A 539 -31.77 4.01 5.92
CA PRO A 539 -32.66 2.86 5.78
C PRO A 539 -34.05 3.22 6.28
N PHE A 540 -35.07 2.96 5.48
CA PHE A 540 -36.48 3.16 5.84
C PHE A 540 -37.20 1.81 5.89
N ASP A 541 -38.23 1.71 6.73
CA ASP A 541 -39.10 0.54 6.87
C ASP A 541 -39.92 0.35 5.58
N THR A 542 -39.28 -0.28 4.60
CA THR A 542 -39.76 -0.54 3.24
C THR A 542 -39.48 -2.00 2.89
N PRO A 543 -40.24 -2.63 1.97
CA PRO A 543 -40.30 -4.08 1.85
C PRO A 543 -38.93 -4.75 1.67
N GLY A 544 -38.54 -5.56 2.66
CA GLY A 544 -37.28 -6.29 2.70
C GLY A 544 -36.18 -5.63 3.52
N VAL A 545 -36.18 -4.31 3.77
CA VAL A 545 -35.04 -3.63 4.42
C VAL A 545 -34.82 -4.17 5.83
N ARG A 546 -35.89 -4.22 6.63
CA ARG A 546 -35.86 -4.74 8.01
C ARG A 546 -35.43 -6.20 8.08
N GLU A 547 -35.90 -7.03 7.16
CA GLU A 547 -35.52 -8.44 7.07
C GLU A 547 -34.02 -8.59 6.76
N ASN A 548 -33.50 -7.82 5.81
CA ASN A 548 -32.08 -7.85 5.45
C ASN A 548 -31.18 -7.28 6.56
N GLU A 549 -31.62 -6.27 7.32
CA GLU A 549 -30.90 -5.83 8.54
C GLU A 549 -30.82 -6.94 9.60
N ILE A 550 -31.92 -7.65 9.86
CA ILE A 550 -31.94 -8.77 10.82
C ILE A 550 -31.00 -9.88 10.35
N PHE A 551 -31.03 -10.25 9.07
CA PHE A 551 -30.13 -11.26 8.52
C PHE A 551 -28.66 -10.81 8.53
N ALA A 552 -28.36 -9.54 8.27
CA ALA A 552 -27.00 -9.00 8.31
C ALA A 552 -26.46 -8.95 9.76
N ASN A 553 -27.29 -8.59 10.73
CA ASN A 553 -26.92 -8.59 12.15
C ASN A 553 -26.69 -10.02 12.67
N GLU A 554 -27.53 -10.99 12.31
CA GLU A 554 -27.32 -12.40 12.68
C GLU A 554 -26.09 -12.99 11.96
N ALA A 555 -25.80 -12.60 10.71
CA ALA A 555 -24.56 -12.98 10.03
C ALA A 555 -23.31 -12.43 10.76
N TYR A 556 -23.32 -11.15 11.14
CA TYR A 556 -22.24 -10.55 11.94
C TYR A 556 -22.07 -11.23 13.31
N LYS A 557 -23.17 -11.52 13.98
CA LYS A 557 -23.22 -12.21 15.27
C LYS A 557 -22.68 -13.64 15.21
N LEU A 558 -22.90 -14.34 14.10
CA LEU A 558 -22.33 -15.68 13.87
C LEU A 558 -20.82 -15.66 13.63
N SER A 559 -20.25 -14.59 13.04
CA SER A 559 -18.78 -14.45 12.88
C SER A 559 -18.09 -13.86 14.11
N HIS A 560 -18.67 -12.85 14.76
CA HIS A 560 -18.05 -12.07 15.83
C HIS A 560 -18.47 -12.47 17.25
N GLY A 561 -19.51 -13.30 17.40
CA GLY A 561 -20.06 -13.71 18.71
C GLY A 561 -20.83 -12.62 19.45
N ILE A 562 -20.96 -11.41 18.87
CA ILE A 562 -21.69 -10.25 19.38
C ILE A 562 -22.52 -9.62 18.27
N GLU A 563 -23.64 -8.99 18.62
CA GLU A 563 -24.48 -8.28 17.65
C GLU A 563 -23.81 -6.98 17.18
N TYR A 564 -24.04 -6.59 15.92
CA TYR A 564 -23.51 -5.36 15.38
C TYR A 564 -24.24 -4.18 16.02
N LYS A 565 -23.52 -3.37 16.82
CA LYS A 565 -24.05 -2.31 17.68
C LYS A 565 -25.17 -1.50 17.02
N TRP A 566 -24.93 -1.03 15.80
CA TRP A 566 -25.84 -0.14 15.08
C TRP A 566 -27.08 -0.86 14.59
N LEU A 567 -26.96 -2.04 13.96
CA LEU A 567 -28.13 -2.82 13.50
C LEU A 567 -28.98 -3.33 14.67
N HIS A 568 -28.38 -3.72 15.81
CA HIS A 568 -29.14 -3.98 17.03
C HIS A 568 -29.93 -2.74 17.48
N GLU A 569 -29.34 -1.54 17.41
CA GLU A 569 -30.02 -0.29 17.71
C GLU A 569 -31.19 0.00 16.73
N HIS A 570 -31.03 -0.30 15.43
CA HIS A 570 -32.10 -0.17 14.42
C HIS A 570 -33.25 -1.16 14.69
N ILE A 571 -32.92 -2.43 14.96
CA ILE A 571 -33.89 -3.49 15.25
C ILE A 571 -34.67 -3.19 16.53
N HIS A 572 -34.03 -2.58 17.54
CA HIS A 572 -34.67 -2.18 18.80
C HIS A 572 -35.53 -0.91 18.67
N ASN A 573 -35.00 0.14 18.05
CA ASN A 573 -35.73 1.42 17.85
C ASN A 573 -36.84 1.30 16.79
N GLY A 574 -36.73 0.32 15.88
CA GLY A 574 -37.53 0.20 14.67
C GLY A 574 -37.10 1.20 13.60
N LEU A 575 -37.06 0.79 12.33
CA LEU A 575 -36.67 1.67 11.23
C LEU A 575 -37.63 2.88 11.07
N PRO A 576 -37.17 4.01 10.51
CA PRO A 576 -38.03 5.12 10.12
C PRO A 576 -39.10 4.70 9.11
N SER A 577 -40.37 5.01 9.41
CA SER A 577 -41.47 4.80 8.46
C SER A 577 -41.41 5.87 7.36
N LEU A 578 -41.23 5.44 6.10
CA LEU A 578 -41.20 6.37 4.97
C LEU A 578 -42.55 7.10 4.82
N PRO A 579 -43.73 6.44 4.78
CA PRO A 579 -45.01 7.15 4.66
C PRO A 579 -45.25 8.20 5.74
N PHE A 580 -44.94 7.90 7.00
CA PHE A 580 -45.05 8.86 8.10
C PHE A 580 -44.08 10.05 7.94
N THR A 581 -42.85 9.78 7.48
CA THR A 581 -41.87 10.84 7.23
C THR A 581 -42.32 11.76 6.10
N LEU A 582 -42.90 11.22 5.03
CA LEU A 582 -43.44 11.99 3.92
C LEU A 582 -44.69 12.78 4.33
N GLU A 583 -45.65 12.16 5.03
CA GLU A 583 -46.83 12.82 5.60
C GLU A 583 -46.45 14.00 6.51
N LEU A 584 -45.39 13.85 7.31
CA LEU A 584 -44.86 14.92 8.15
C LEU A 584 -44.28 16.10 7.33
N ILE A 585 -43.61 15.80 6.21
CA ILE A 585 -43.04 16.82 5.31
C ILE A 585 -44.17 17.56 4.57
N GLU A 586 -45.19 16.85 4.10
CA GLU A 586 -46.39 17.40 3.46
C GLU A 586 -47.18 18.30 4.43
N ASN A 587 -47.44 17.83 5.65
CA ASN A 587 -48.10 18.60 6.70
C ASN A 587 -47.27 19.83 7.15
N SER A 588 -45.95 19.79 6.98
CA SER A 588 -45.06 20.94 7.22
C SER A 588 -45.02 21.95 6.07
N GLY A 589 -45.65 21.64 4.92
CA GLY A 589 -45.72 22.54 3.76
C GLY A 589 -44.47 22.56 2.88
N PHE A 590 -43.72 21.46 2.80
CA PHE A 590 -42.53 21.31 1.96
C PHE A 590 -42.75 20.27 0.84
N ASP A 591 -42.07 20.47 -0.29
CA ASP A 591 -41.97 19.44 -1.32
C ASP A 591 -40.89 18.43 -0.92
N TYR A 592 -40.98 17.21 -1.46
CA TYR A 592 -39.91 16.24 -1.37
C TYR A 592 -39.65 15.54 -2.70
N THR A 593 -38.49 14.91 -2.81
CA THR A 593 -38.23 13.89 -3.83
C THR A 593 -37.53 12.72 -3.17
N VAL A 594 -38.05 11.51 -3.38
CA VAL A 594 -37.45 10.28 -2.85
C VAL A 594 -36.60 9.65 -3.96
N ILE A 595 -35.30 9.51 -3.69
CA ILE A 595 -34.34 8.88 -4.59
C ILE A 595 -33.84 7.59 -3.91
N PRO A 596 -34.13 6.39 -4.45
CA PRO A 596 -33.61 5.15 -3.89
C PRO A 596 -32.09 5.07 -4.07
N ASN A 597 -31.39 4.46 -3.10
CA ASN A 597 -29.94 4.33 -3.13
C ASN A 597 -29.49 3.01 -2.46
N GLY A 598 -28.68 2.23 -3.16
CA GLY A 598 -28.23 0.91 -2.72
C GLY A 598 -29.28 -0.15 -2.95
N TYR A 599 -29.38 -0.65 -4.18
CA TYR A 599 -30.26 -1.75 -4.57
C TYR A 599 -30.16 -2.92 -3.56
N LEU A 600 -31.26 -3.16 -2.86
CA LEU A 600 -31.29 -3.87 -1.58
C LEU A 600 -30.64 -5.27 -1.64
N PRO A 601 -30.92 -6.13 -2.65
CA PRO A 601 -30.28 -7.45 -2.72
C PRO A 601 -28.75 -7.39 -2.84
N ARG A 602 -28.21 -6.45 -3.64
CA ARG A 602 -26.76 -6.32 -3.82
C ARG A 602 -26.10 -5.63 -2.62
N TRP A 603 -26.78 -4.65 -2.02
CA TRP A 603 -26.34 -4.07 -0.75
C TRP A 603 -26.23 -5.16 0.33
N PHE A 604 -27.24 -6.01 0.47
CA PHE A 604 -27.24 -7.10 1.45
C PHE A 604 -26.14 -8.14 1.17
N GLU A 605 -25.91 -8.51 -0.08
CA GLU A 605 -24.81 -9.40 -0.46
C GLU A 605 -23.44 -8.80 -0.11
N MET A 606 -23.21 -7.52 -0.46
CA MET A 606 -21.95 -6.82 -0.21
C MET A 606 -21.69 -6.56 1.29
N ILE A 607 -22.70 -6.11 2.05
CA ILE A 607 -22.56 -5.86 3.49
C ILE A 607 -22.34 -7.17 4.26
N SER A 608 -22.99 -8.27 3.84
CA SER A 608 -22.80 -9.58 4.45
C SER A 608 -21.37 -10.10 4.24
N ILE A 609 -20.75 -9.82 3.09
CA ILE A 609 -19.31 -10.14 2.91
C ILE A 609 -18.46 -9.24 3.81
N TYR A 610 -18.66 -7.91 3.78
CA TYR A 610 -17.91 -6.98 4.64
C TYR A 610 -17.93 -7.41 6.12
N PHE A 611 -19.11 -7.72 6.66
CA PHE A 611 -19.32 -8.23 8.01
C PHE A 611 -18.74 -9.62 8.30
N LEU A 612 -18.57 -10.48 7.29
CA LEU A 612 -17.83 -11.74 7.47
C LEU A 612 -16.31 -11.50 7.49
N THR A 613 -15.83 -10.46 6.79
CA THR A 613 -14.40 -10.15 6.64
C THR A 613 -13.84 -9.14 7.66
N GLU A 614 -14.66 -8.42 8.43
CA GLU A 614 -14.18 -7.32 9.29
C GLU A 614 -13.13 -7.78 10.33
N SER A 615 -13.31 -8.96 10.92
CA SER A 615 -12.33 -9.59 11.83
C SER A 615 -11.22 -10.39 11.12
N MET A 616 -11.07 -10.29 9.81
CA MET A 616 -10.10 -11.06 9.00
C MET A 616 -9.19 -10.11 8.19
N PRO A 617 -8.19 -9.47 8.82
CA PRO A 617 -7.27 -8.53 8.14
C PRO A 617 -6.58 -9.11 6.90
N GLU A 618 -6.41 -10.43 6.83
CA GLU A 618 -5.86 -11.17 5.68
C GLU A 618 -6.70 -11.03 4.41
N LEU A 619 -8.00 -10.71 4.53
CA LEU A 619 -8.91 -10.53 3.41
C LEU A 619 -9.06 -9.06 2.97
N SER A 620 -8.42 -8.12 3.68
CA SER A 620 -8.47 -6.67 3.41
C SER A 620 -8.26 -6.31 1.94
N LYS A 621 -7.17 -6.78 1.33
CA LYS A 621 -6.85 -6.52 -0.08
C LYS A 621 -7.92 -7.04 -1.05
N SER A 622 -8.50 -8.22 -0.80
CA SER A 622 -9.61 -8.73 -1.60
C SER A 622 -10.91 -7.96 -1.39
N MET A 623 -11.08 -7.31 -0.25
CA MET A 623 -12.20 -6.40 0.00
C MET A 623 -12.01 -5.04 -0.68
N GLU A 624 -10.80 -4.48 -0.68
CA GLU A 624 -10.45 -3.27 -1.43
C GLU A 624 -10.73 -3.44 -2.93
N GLU A 625 -10.29 -4.55 -3.51
CA GLU A 625 -10.52 -4.94 -4.90
C GLU A 625 -12.02 -5.10 -5.22
N LEU A 626 -12.80 -5.68 -4.30
CA LEU A 626 -14.25 -5.79 -4.41
C LEU A 626 -14.94 -4.42 -4.34
N TYR A 627 -14.47 -3.52 -3.49
CA TYR A 627 -14.98 -2.14 -3.39
C TYR A 627 -14.66 -1.34 -4.64
N GLU A 628 -13.43 -1.41 -5.16
CA GLU A 628 -13.09 -0.76 -6.43
C GLU A 628 -13.97 -1.27 -7.56
N PHE A 629 -14.04 -2.59 -7.74
CA PHE A 629 -14.84 -3.20 -8.80
C PHE A 629 -16.31 -2.78 -8.69
N TYR A 630 -16.89 -2.79 -7.49
CA TYR A 630 -18.25 -2.33 -7.24
C TYR A 630 -18.41 -0.83 -7.56
N ASN A 631 -17.58 0.04 -7.00
CA ASN A 631 -17.75 1.49 -7.13
C ASN A 631 -17.54 1.96 -8.58
N LYS A 632 -16.64 1.30 -9.32
CA LYS A 632 -16.32 1.58 -10.74
C LYS A 632 -17.45 1.14 -11.68
N ASN A 633 -18.13 0.04 -11.37
CA ASN A 633 -19.06 -0.62 -12.30
C ASN A 633 -20.54 -0.56 -11.91
N PHE A 634 -20.87 -0.38 -10.63
CA PHE A 634 -22.21 -0.66 -10.10
C PHE A 634 -22.91 0.49 -9.37
N TYR A 635 -22.18 1.47 -8.83
CA TYR A 635 -22.79 2.63 -8.16
C TYR A 635 -23.88 3.30 -9.03
N CYS A 636 -23.60 3.53 -10.31
CA CYS A 636 -24.52 4.17 -11.25
C CYS A 636 -25.76 3.32 -11.62
N TYR A 637 -25.77 2.03 -11.25
CA TYR A 637 -26.91 1.13 -11.44
C TYR A 637 -27.74 0.92 -10.18
N ASP A 638 -27.31 1.37 -9.00
CA ASP A 638 -27.95 1.03 -7.72
C ASP A 638 -28.87 2.10 -7.12
N ASN A 639 -29.13 3.17 -7.88
CA ASN A 639 -30.15 4.16 -7.54
C ASN A 639 -31.54 3.75 -8.09
N PHE A 640 -32.02 2.56 -7.72
CA PHE A 640 -33.37 2.06 -8.06
C PHE A 640 -33.95 1.15 -6.97
N ASN A 641 -35.28 1.00 -6.97
CA ASN A 641 -36.01 0.22 -5.98
C ASN A 641 -36.13 -1.29 -6.34
N PRO A 642 -36.19 -2.20 -5.36
CA PRO A 642 -36.05 -1.96 -3.91
C PRO A 642 -34.62 -1.55 -3.53
N ALA A 643 -34.49 -0.55 -2.67
CA ALA A 643 -33.22 -0.04 -2.17
C ALA A 643 -33.17 -0.05 -0.65
N TYR A 644 -31.99 -0.30 -0.10
CA TYR A 644 -31.70 -0.26 1.34
C TYR A 644 -31.95 1.15 1.88
N ARG A 645 -31.34 2.17 1.27
CA ARG A 645 -31.61 3.57 1.61
C ARG A 645 -32.68 4.17 0.70
N GLN A 646 -33.45 5.08 1.27
CA GLN A 646 -34.15 6.10 0.51
C GLN A 646 -33.53 7.45 0.88
N VAL A 647 -33.24 8.29 -0.13
CA VAL A 647 -32.72 9.64 0.06
C VAL A 647 -33.87 10.62 -0.17
N VAL A 648 -34.38 11.19 0.92
CA VAL A 648 -35.49 12.14 0.91
C VAL A 648 -34.93 13.55 0.81
N VAL A 649 -35.07 14.16 -0.36
CA VAL A 649 -34.64 15.53 -0.66
C VAL A 649 -35.81 16.49 -0.40
N ILE A 650 -35.80 17.12 0.76
CA ILE A 650 -36.85 18.01 1.28
C ILE A 650 -36.56 19.45 0.86
N GLY A 651 -37.42 20.05 0.04
CA GLY A 651 -37.22 21.39 -0.50
C GLY A 651 -38.47 22.27 -0.37
N LYS A 652 -38.31 23.56 -0.70
CA LYS A 652 -39.44 24.49 -0.76
C LYS A 652 -40.31 24.18 -1.98
N VAL A 653 -41.62 24.31 -1.83
CA VAL A 653 -42.61 23.97 -2.87
C VAL A 653 -42.24 24.57 -4.24
N GLY A 654 -42.17 23.71 -5.25
CA GLY A 654 -41.79 24.05 -6.63
C GLY A 654 -40.31 24.35 -6.86
N ARG A 655 -39.39 23.96 -5.95
CA ARG A 655 -37.95 24.29 -6.05
C ARG A 655 -36.98 23.10 -6.11
N ASN A 656 -37.46 21.87 -6.07
CA ASN A 656 -36.58 20.72 -6.32
C ASN A 656 -36.22 20.66 -7.83
N PRO A 657 -34.94 20.51 -8.19
CA PRO A 657 -34.50 20.36 -9.57
C PRO A 657 -34.87 18.96 -10.10
N ASP A 658 -34.74 18.77 -11.42
CA ASP A 658 -34.97 17.45 -12.00
C ASP A 658 -33.85 16.46 -11.63
N PHE A 659 -34.22 15.47 -10.82
CA PHE A 659 -33.35 14.37 -10.38
C PHE A 659 -33.40 13.15 -11.31
N SER A 660 -34.15 13.18 -12.43
CA SER A 660 -34.30 12.06 -13.39
C SER A 660 -33.00 11.34 -13.75
N ASN A 661 -31.91 12.10 -13.90
CA ASN A 661 -30.58 11.62 -14.28
C ASN A 661 -29.74 11.03 -13.13
N ILE A 662 -30.25 11.01 -11.89
CA ILE A 662 -29.63 10.32 -10.74
C ILE A 662 -30.20 8.90 -10.56
N TYR A 663 -31.46 8.68 -10.93
CA TYR A 663 -32.08 7.36 -10.93
C TYR A 663 -31.39 6.43 -11.93
N ALA A 664 -31.17 5.18 -11.55
CA ALA A 664 -30.53 4.20 -12.42
C ALA A 664 -31.45 3.85 -13.61
N LYS A 665 -30.88 3.85 -14.82
CA LYS A 665 -31.56 3.32 -16.02
C LYS A 665 -31.74 1.81 -15.84
N ASN A 666 -32.94 1.29 -16.14
CA ASN A 666 -33.33 -0.11 -15.87
C ASN A 666 -32.23 -1.12 -16.26
N PRO A 667 -31.54 -1.75 -15.29
CA PRO A 667 -30.35 -2.54 -15.58
C PRO A 667 -30.62 -3.76 -16.48
N ARG A 668 -31.85 -4.29 -16.46
CA ARG A 668 -32.25 -5.47 -17.26
C ARG A 668 -32.27 -5.23 -18.78
N LEU A 669 -32.11 -3.98 -19.22
CA LEU A 669 -32.06 -3.59 -20.62
C LEU A 669 -30.62 -3.32 -21.12
N ASN A 670 -29.60 -3.56 -20.29
CA ASN A 670 -28.19 -3.37 -20.64
C ASN A 670 -27.43 -4.71 -20.61
N SER A 671 -26.88 -5.14 -21.75
CA SER A 671 -26.03 -6.34 -21.87
C SER A 671 -24.85 -6.30 -20.89
N ASN A 672 -24.19 -5.15 -20.82
CA ASN A 672 -22.92 -4.96 -20.12
C ASN A 672 -23.10 -4.88 -18.60
N PHE A 673 -24.34 -4.74 -18.11
CA PHE A 673 -24.66 -4.91 -16.70
C PHE A 673 -24.72 -6.39 -16.30
N ASN A 674 -25.28 -7.25 -17.16
CA ASN A 674 -25.46 -8.67 -16.85
C ASN A 674 -24.14 -9.46 -16.77
N ILE A 675 -23.17 -9.13 -17.63
CA ILE A 675 -21.82 -9.73 -17.63
C ILE A 675 -21.14 -9.40 -16.29
N LYS A 676 -20.98 -8.10 -16.01
CA LYS A 676 -20.36 -7.59 -14.77
C LYS A 676 -21.00 -8.14 -13.51
N TYR A 677 -22.30 -8.46 -13.54
CA TYR A 677 -23.00 -9.03 -12.39
C TYR A 677 -22.60 -10.49 -12.11
N GLN A 678 -22.25 -11.26 -13.15
CA GLN A 678 -21.70 -12.61 -12.99
C GLN A 678 -20.28 -12.56 -12.41
N ASP A 679 -19.47 -11.58 -12.81
CA ASP A 679 -18.15 -11.33 -12.21
C ASP A 679 -18.27 -10.99 -10.73
N LEU A 680 -19.21 -10.10 -10.37
CA LEU A 680 -19.48 -9.74 -8.97
C LEU A 680 -19.89 -10.98 -8.14
N GLN A 681 -20.82 -11.79 -8.64
CA GLN A 681 -21.23 -13.02 -7.95
C GLN A 681 -20.08 -14.03 -7.80
N SER A 682 -19.19 -14.10 -8.80
CA SER A 682 -17.99 -14.95 -8.76
C SER A 682 -17.00 -14.47 -7.70
N PHE A 683 -16.81 -13.15 -7.57
CA PHE A 683 -16.00 -12.53 -6.51
C PHE A 683 -16.61 -12.82 -5.12
N LEU A 684 -17.89 -12.50 -4.92
CA LEU A 684 -18.62 -12.72 -3.67
C LEU A 684 -18.60 -14.20 -3.23
N LYS A 685 -18.68 -15.14 -4.18
CA LYS A 685 -18.52 -16.58 -3.91
C LYS A 685 -17.11 -16.91 -3.40
N LYS A 686 -16.06 -16.46 -4.11
CA LYS A 686 -14.67 -16.72 -3.75
C LYS A 686 -14.32 -16.19 -2.35
N THR A 687 -14.80 -15.00 -1.98
CA THR A 687 -14.55 -14.44 -0.64
C THR A 687 -15.17 -15.29 0.47
N ARG A 688 -16.37 -15.87 0.28
CA ARG A 688 -17.01 -16.79 1.25
C ARG A 688 -16.21 -18.08 1.45
N GLU A 689 -15.62 -18.60 0.38
CA GLU A 689 -14.78 -19.81 0.42
C GLU A 689 -13.51 -19.52 1.23
N LEU A 690 -12.84 -18.39 0.99
CA LEU A 690 -11.66 -17.95 1.75
C LEU A 690 -11.94 -17.70 3.25
N CYS A 691 -13.08 -17.05 3.58
CA CYS A 691 -13.51 -16.86 4.98
C CYS A 691 -13.62 -18.20 5.72
N SER A 692 -14.11 -19.24 5.03
CA SER A 692 -14.32 -20.56 5.58
C SER A 692 -12.99 -21.26 5.88
N GLU A 693 -12.02 -21.19 4.96
CA GLU A 693 -10.68 -21.78 5.14
C GLU A 693 -9.89 -21.12 6.28
N TYR A 694 -9.96 -19.79 6.40
CA TYR A 694 -9.29 -19.05 7.47
C TYR A 694 -9.77 -19.47 8.86
N ALA A 695 -11.09 -19.61 9.06
CA ALA A 695 -11.69 -20.04 10.31
C ALA A 695 -11.22 -21.44 10.75
N TYR A 696 -10.97 -22.37 9.81
CA TYR A 696 -10.40 -23.68 10.13
C TYR A 696 -8.92 -23.60 10.55
N LYS A 697 -8.13 -22.67 9.98
CA LYS A 697 -6.70 -22.50 10.29
C LYS A 697 -6.48 -21.90 11.69
N GLU A 698 -7.19 -20.83 12.02
CA GLU A 698 -7.05 -20.14 13.33
C GLU A 698 -7.39 -21.09 14.51
N LEU A 699 -8.40 -21.96 14.32
CA LEU A 699 -8.79 -23.02 15.25
C LEU A 699 -7.68 -24.05 15.50
N GLY A 700 -6.78 -24.25 14.54
CA GLY A 700 -5.60 -25.10 14.66
C GLY A 700 -4.47 -24.44 15.45
N GLU A 701 -4.12 -23.20 15.09
CA GLU A 701 -2.99 -22.48 15.69
C GLU A 701 -3.20 -22.17 17.18
N LYS A 702 -4.42 -21.82 17.58
CA LYS A 702 -4.79 -21.64 19.00
C LYS A 702 -4.57 -22.92 19.84
N ARG A 703 -4.58 -24.11 19.24
CA ARG A 703 -4.29 -25.39 19.95
C ARG A 703 -2.79 -25.64 20.15
N GLU A 704 -1.95 -25.18 19.23
CA GLU A 704 -0.48 -25.22 19.37
C GLU A 704 0.02 -24.20 20.39
N GLN A 705 -0.53 -22.99 20.36
CA GLN A 705 -0.10 -21.89 21.24
C GLN A 705 -0.30 -22.23 22.73
N VAL A 706 -1.38 -22.94 23.07
CA VAL A 706 -1.65 -23.49 24.42
C VAL A 706 -0.57 -24.47 24.88
N LYS A 707 -0.06 -25.35 24.01
CA LYS A 707 1.07 -26.25 24.36
C LYS A 707 2.34 -25.45 24.67
N LYS A 708 2.63 -24.42 23.87
CA LYS A 708 3.88 -23.65 23.97
C LYS A 708 3.92 -22.74 25.20
N LEU A 709 2.76 -22.23 25.60
CA LEU A 709 2.47 -21.65 26.93
C LEU A 709 2.48 -22.69 28.07
N THR A 710 2.82 -23.95 27.79
CA THR A 710 2.94 -25.08 28.73
C THR A 710 4.32 -25.77 28.58
N SER A 711 5.41 -25.01 28.38
CA SER A 711 6.79 -25.53 28.44
C SER A 711 7.87 -24.57 29.01
N ILE A 712 7.51 -23.41 29.59
CA ILE A 712 8.46 -22.30 29.80
C ILE A 712 8.47 -21.62 31.22
N LEU A 713 7.41 -21.59 32.06
CA LEU A 713 7.55 -21.20 33.49
C LEU A 713 8.50 -22.15 34.23
N GLU A 714 8.61 -23.42 33.85
CA GLU A 714 9.66 -24.32 34.37
C GLU A 714 11.06 -23.69 34.28
N PHE A 715 11.31 -22.92 33.21
CA PHE A 715 12.54 -22.15 33.05
C PHE A 715 12.56 -20.85 33.87
N LYS A 716 11.41 -20.19 34.07
CA LYS A 716 11.33 -18.96 34.89
C LYS A 716 11.56 -19.25 36.38
N ASP A 717 11.01 -20.35 36.87
CA ASP A 717 11.20 -20.86 38.24
C ASP A 717 12.68 -21.18 38.51
N THR A 718 13.40 -21.69 37.49
CA THR A 718 14.86 -21.88 37.56
C THR A 718 15.59 -20.56 37.82
N LYS A 719 15.22 -19.47 37.13
CA LYS A 719 15.97 -18.20 37.17
C LYS A 719 15.73 -17.37 38.44
N ILE A 720 14.61 -17.58 39.14
CA ILE A 720 14.38 -16.98 40.46
C ILE A 720 15.49 -17.40 41.45
N SER A 721 15.95 -18.66 41.36
CA SER A 721 16.99 -19.23 42.23
C SER A 721 18.36 -18.55 42.12
N GLU A 722 18.69 -17.92 40.99
CA GLU A 722 19.98 -17.22 40.80
C GLU A 722 20.01 -15.85 41.50
N LEU A 723 18.86 -15.16 41.56
CA LEU A 723 18.78 -13.79 42.08
C LEU A 723 18.97 -13.73 43.61
N ASP A 724 18.50 -14.75 44.33
CA ASP A 724 18.72 -14.88 45.77
C ASP A 724 20.21 -14.96 46.15
N ILE A 725 21.05 -15.52 45.28
CA ILE A 725 22.51 -15.58 45.49
C ILE A 725 23.10 -14.16 45.51
N ILE A 726 22.67 -13.31 44.58
CA ILE A 726 23.16 -11.93 44.44
C ILE A 726 22.67 -11.05 45.61
N LEU A 727 21.42 -11.22 46.04
CA LEU A 727 20.81 -10.47 47.14
C LEU A 727 21.59 -10.63 48.45
N ASN A 728 22.05 -11.85 48.76
CA ASN A 728 22.84 -12.15 49.95
C ASN A 728 24.23 -11.45 49.97
N SER A 729 24.84 -11.21 48.79
CA SER A 729 26.09 -10.46 48.68
C SER A 729 25.92 -9.00 49.13
N LYS A 730 24.87 -8.32 48.65
CA LYS A 730 24.54 -6.93 49.01
C LYS A 730 24.28 -6.72 50.51
N ILE A 731 23.66 -7.70 51.17
CA ILE A 731 23.40 -7.66 52.62
C ILE A 731 24.71 -7.66 53.43
N THR A 732 25.76 -8.34 52.93
CA THR A 732 27.07 -8.40 53.60
C THR A 732 27.79 -7.05 53.54
N GLU A 733 27.73 -6.36 52.39
CA GLU A 733 28.34 -5.04 52.15
C GLU A 733 27.82 -3.96 53.13
N LEU A 734 26.50 -3.88 53.30
CA LEU A 734 25.85 -2.89 54.18
C LEU A 734 26.22 -3.04 55.67
N ASN A 735 26.45 -4.25 56.15
CA ASN A 735 26.78 -4.49 57.56
C ASN A 735 28.16 -3.95 57.94
N ASN A 736 29.12 -3.93 57.01
CA ASN A 736 30.45 -3.36 57.24
C ASN A 736 30.39 -1.83 57.41
N ILE A 737 29.60 -1.13 56.58
CA ILE A 737 29.40 0.33 56.65
C ILE A 737 28.81 0.72 58.01
N LYS A 738 27.79 -0.02 58.47
CA LYS A 738 27.11 0.22 59.75
C LYS A 738 28.06 0.17 60.95
N LYS A 739 29.04 -0.74 60.95
CA LYS A 739 30.03 -0.87 62.04
C LYS A 739 30.92 0.37 62.16
N SER A 740 31.42 0.88 61.03
CA SER A 740 32.29 2.06 60.97
C SER A 740 31.70 3.29 61.68
N MET A 741 30.40 3.57 61.45
CA MET A 741 29.73 4.73 62.05
C MET A 741 29.66 4.69 63.59
N GLN A 742 29.54 3.49 64.19
CA GLN A 742 29.29 3.33 65.62
C GLN A 742 30.52 3.62 66.49
N GLU A 743 31.72 3.53 65.93
CA GLU A 743 32.98 3.70 66.66
C GLU A 743 33.37 5.20 66.83
N SER A 744 32.71 6.11 66.12
CA SER A 744 33.03 7.55 66.06
C SER A 744 32.98 8.30 67.41
N ILE A 745 33.93 9.21 67.63
CA ILE A 745 33.97 10.14 68.78
C ILE A 745 32.71 11.01 68.87
N VAL A 746 32.20 11.48 67.73
CA VAL A 746 31.01 12.36 67.66
C VAL A 746 29.79 11.65 68.25
N TRP A 747 29.60 10.38 67.91
CA TRP A 747 28.50 9.56 68.43
C TRP A 747 28.59 9.37 69.95
N ARG A 748 29.80 9.12 70.47
CA ARG A 748 30.05 8.98 71.91
C ARG A 748 29.77 10.27 72.69
N MET A 749 29.99 11.44 72.10
CA MET A 749 29.66 12.75 72.71
C MET A 749 28.15 13.00 72.74
N VAL A 750 27.44 12.75 71.63
CA VAL A 750 25.98 12.92 71.52
C VAL A 750 25.25 12.07 72.57
N MET A 751 25.61 10.79 72.70
CA MET A 751 24.96 9.89 73.66
C MET A 751 25.16 10.32 75.13
N LYS A 752 26.36 10.82 75.49
CA LYS A 752 26.61 11.35 76.85
C LYS A 752 25.79 12.60 77.16
N TYR A 753 25.62 13.50 76.18
CA TYR A 753 24.83 14.72 76.36
C TYR A 753 23.35 14.43 76.56
N GLN A 754 22.77 13.53 75.75
CA GLN A 754 21.34 13.18 75.87
C GLN A 754 21.02 12.55 77.23
N HIS A 755 21.83 11.59 77.69
CA HIS A 755 21.64 10.92 78.98
C HIS A 755 21.66 11.89 80.17
N PHE A 756 22.55 12.90 80.14
CA PHE A 756 22.61 13.92 81.21
C PHE A 756 21.32 14.76 81.30
N MET A 757 20.71 15.09 80.16
CA MET A 757 19.45 15.84 80.09
C MET A 757 18.22 15.02 80.47
N GLU A 758 18.27 13.69 80.35
CA GLU A 758 17.22 12.77 80.81
C GLU A 758 17.16 12.68 82.34
N ILE A 759 18.27 12.91 83.05
CA ILE A 759 18.32 12.90 84.52
C ILE A 759 17.81 14.23 85.12
N LEU A 760 18.18 15.37 84.53
CA LEU A 760 17.95 16.70 85.14
C LEU A 760 16.54 17.29 84.93
N LEU A 761 15.73 16.73 84.03
CA LEU A 761 14.45 17.30 83.63
C LEU A 761 13.33 16.27 83.74
N PRO A 762 12.58 16.25 84.87
CA PRO A 762 11.48 15.30 85.06
C PRO A 762 10.40 15.41 83.99
N ILE A 763 9.94 14.25 83.52
CA ILE A 763 8.90 14.10 82.50
C ILE A 763 7.62 14.81 82.93
N GLY A 764 6.95 15.49 82.00
CA GLY A 764 5.73 16.28 82.26
C GLY A 764 5.97 17.71 82.76
N THR A 765 7.19 18.08 83.18
CA THR A 765 7.48 19.48 83.55
C THR A 765 7.54 20.39 82.32
N LYS A 766 7.11 21.66 82.45
CA LYS A 766 7.22 22.66 81.37
C LYS A 766 8.65 22.81 80.85
N ARG A 767 9.66 22.74 81.72
CA ARG A 767 11.09 22.80 81.33
C ARG A 767 11.51 21.58 80.48
N ARG A 768 11.06 20.37 80.82
CA ARG A 768 11.31 19.17 80.00
C ARG A 768 10.66 19.27 78.62
N ASN A 769 9.43 19.79 78.54
CA ASN A 769 8.71 19.93 77.27
C ASN A 769 9.43 20.90 76.31
N PHE A 770 9.94 22.04 76.78
CA PHE A 770 10.78 22.94 75.97
C PHE A 770 12.09 22.28 75.51
N HIS A 771 12.75 21.50 76.37
CA HIS A 771 13.96 20.75 75.98
C HIS A 771 13.68 19.73 74.87
N ASP A 772 12.61 18.96 74.99
CA ASP A 772 12.28 17.90 74.03
C ASP A 772 11.79 18.45 72.69
N GLN A 773 11.11 19.61 72.68
CA GLN A 773 10.83 20.37 71.46
C GLN A 773 12.13 20.87 70.79
N GLY A 774 13.12 21.31 71.57
CA GLY A 774 14.45 21.66 71.07
C GLY A 774 15.16 20.45 70.43
N LEU A 775 15.13 19.27 71.07
CA LEU A 775 15.68 18.04 70.50
C LEU A 775 14.94 17.58 69.23
N GLN A 776 13.61 17.72 69.16
CA GLN A 776 12.87 17.41 67.94
C GLN A 776 13.20 18.38 66.79
N TRP A 777 13.38 19.67 67.09
CA TRP A 777 13.84 20.66 66.11
C TRP A 777 15.24 20.33 65.58
N ILE A 778 16.18 19.95 66.46
CA ILE A 778 17.52 19.50 66.05
C ILE A 778 17.44 18.22 65.21
N LYS A 779 16.70 17.19 65.65
CA LYS A 779 16.57 15.93 64.89
C LYS A 779 15.97 16.15 63.50
N LYS A 780 14.91 16.95 63.37
CA LYS A 780 14.29 17.28 62.07
C LYS A 780 15.24 18.04 61.14
N ARG A 781 16.29 18.68 61.67
CA ARG A 781 17.35 19.37 60.94
C ARG A 781 18.62 18.52 60.70
N LEU A 782 18.58 17.24 61.06
CA LEU A 782 19.62 16.22 60.84
C LEU A 782 19.08 14.98 60.09
N THR A 783 17.77 14.91 59.86
CA THR A 783 17.10 13.96 58.95
C THR A 783 16.53 14.63 57.71
N MET A 784 16.94 15.88 57.47
CA MET A 784 17.02 16.55 56.17
C MET A 784 18.50 16.72 55.86
#